data_AF-A0A7Y2BMH3-F1
#
_entry.id   AF-A0A7Y2BMH3-F1
#
_cell.length_a   1.000
_cell.length_b   1.000
_cell.length_c   1.000
_cell.angle_alpha   90.00
_cell.angle_beta   90.00
_cell.angle_gamma   90.00
#
_symmetry.space_group_name_H-M   'P 1'
#
loop_
_entity.id
_entity.type
_entity.pdbx_description
1 polymer ?
#
loop_
_entity_poly.entity_id
_entity_poly.type
_entity_poly.pdbx_seq_one_letter_code
_entity_poly.pdbx_strand_id
1 'polypeptide(L)'
;MASRFWLLSLVVGVSLVLISCSSEDSSGNAPNAQVDPFADNGVFLNVLPPGSADANDGNLATDPNSTNQLVMYEDLVFSDTYPSPGQLNDGDLVPKYFKDEPFLDETAFDSLKSVTDGTNSARIGRDSMGVPHIYGEARADVLFGTGYATASDRMFAIDVLRHVGRGRMSDFLGPAGGNYSSDRGLARFGGYDEQEMQAQIDQLAQRFGADGVQAQQDVDDFVSGINQYIDDIQTGAEGAERVPVEYGALGLELRPFTARDVLAIAALVQSTFATGGGGEHRQLQLLQGLAGLFPADADAACDMWRDIRQASDPERPNTTEIVFETQSPPTIDEAACPLDAGFAAAYPGSALFDEGSVQELEPLTIEDCVEPGAAMPGDIECPAFGEDVVGDPVASASGMMIFRPGATHGAQFARGIPYRVEDAGPDALRDGHARAQAALAGVRLALNGDRFPDAMSNAILVNADQTEDGHPIAVFGPQTGYFSPQFLVEFSQQGGGIHSRGMAFAGLPYVIIGRGIDHAWSATSSGDDITDVRVLRLCEMDGADPTRASTSYLYNGVCTEMLQRTDSWTAESNLTTAGTPNQRVTRNILRAPDYGPVFATATVEGAPVALVVQRSTFFGEVDSVRPFLATARNDMVNPDAFYDVFNSLTGTFNWFYVDASNIAYFNSGLLPIRAAGIHPDLPQWGTGEFDWQQTGTGRINPAFSFDNFLPLEKHPRETNPPAGYFANWNNAQAPGFYANDAQTGYG
;
A
#
# COMPACT_ATOMS: atom_id res chain seq x y z
N MET A 1 -30.00 -66.11 23.94
CA MET A 1 -28.91 -65.50 23.16
C MET A 1 -29.40 -64.12 22.74
N ALA A 2 -29.22 -63.00 23.47
CA ALA A 2 -28.22 -62.63 24.48
C ALA A 2 -26.79 -62.77 23.93
N SER A 3 -25.95 -61.73 23.90
CA SER A 3 -25.66 -60.71 24.93
C SER A 3 -25.21 -59.35 24.35
N ARG A 4 -25.05 -58.22 25.07
CA ARG A 4 -25.54 -57.59 26.34
C ARG A 4 -24.84 -56.19 26.39
N PHE A 5 -25.33 -55.10 27.00
CA PHE A 5 -26.65 -54.68 27.53
C PHE A 5 -26.62 -53.13 27.68
N TRP A 6 -27.77 -52.47 27.94
CA TRP A 6 -27.82 -51.08 28.42
C TRP A 6 -27.58 -51.00 29.94
N LEU A 7 -27.11 -49.85 30.47
CA LEU A 7 -27.70 -49.18 31.66
C LEU A 7 -27.00 -47.84 32.04
N LEU A 8 -27.81 -46.79 32.26
CA LEU A 8 -27.48 -45.63 33.10
C LEU A 8 -27.51 -46.03 34.58
N SER A 9 -26.77 -45.32 35.46
CA SER A 9 -27.37 -44.51 36.56
C SER A 9 -26.35 -43.92 37.57
N LEU A 10 -26.44 -42.60 37.74
CA LEU A 10 -26.32 -41.77 38.94
C LEU A 10 -25.48 -42.16 40.19
N VAL A 11 -24.60 -41.21 40.56
CA VAL A 11 -24.50 -40.49 41.86
C VAL A 11 -24.08 -41.25 43.14
N VAL A 12 -22.97 -40.83 43.76
CA VAL A 12 -22.85 -40.09 45.04
C VAL A 12 -21.37 -39.71 45.23
N GLY A 13 -21.06 -38.46 45.58
CA GLY A 13 -19.70 -38.05 45.96
C GLY A 13 -19.56 -37.81 47.47
N VAL A 14 -18.37 -38.04 48.04
CA VAL A 14 -17.92 -37.50 49.34
C VAL A 14 -16.42 -37.16 49.29
N SER A 15 -16.15 -35.88 49.03
CA SER A 15 -15.30 -34.97 49.80
C SER A 15 -13.89 -35.35 50.34
N LEU A 16 -12.93 -34.50 49.93
CA LEU A 16 -11.92 -33.80 50.75
C LEU A 16 -10.73 -34.56 51.37
N VAL A 17 -9.55 -34.35 50.74
CA VAL A 17 -8.32 -33.96 51.45
C VAL A 17 -7.74 -32.73 50.73
N LEU A 18 -7.33 -31.71 51.48
CA LEU A 18 -6.77 -30.45 50.99
C LEU A 18 -5.27 -30.59 50.67
N ILE A 19 -4.84 -30.15 49.49
CA ILE A 19 -3.44 -29.79 49.20
C ILE A 19 -3.44 -28.45 48.44
N SER A 20 -2.45 -27.59 48.74
CA SER A 20 -2.36 -26.19 48.33
C SER A 20 -2.22 -26.01 46.81
N CYS A 21 -2.74 -24.89 46.30
CA CYS A 21 -2.46 -24.43 44.94
C CYS A 21 -0.97 -24.09 44.75
N SER A 22 -0.46 -24.45 43.58
CA SER A 22 0.63 -23.77 42.87
C SER A 22 0.26 -23.77 41.39
N SER A 23 0.36 -22.62 40.72
CA SER A 23 0.12 -22.49 39.29
C SER A 23 1.21 -23.22 38.50
N GLU A 24 0.82 -24.09 37.56
CA GLU A 24 1.72 -24.62 36.53
C GLU A 24 1.57 -23.77 35.27
N ASP A 25 2.71 -23.34 34.71
CA ASP A 25 2.77 -22.54 33.48
C ASP A 25 2.22 -23.32 32.28
N SER A 26 1.38 -22.66 31.49
CA SER A 26 0.94 -23.16 30.18
C SER A 26 1.89 -22.68 29.08
N SER A 27 3.15 -23.11 29.14
CA SER A 27 4.09 -22.98 28.02
C SER A 27 3.76 -24.03 26.94
N GLY A 28 2.93 -23.64 25.98
CA GLY A 28 2.68 -24.44 24.78
C GLY A 28 3.93 -24.53 23.91
N ASN A 29 4.32 -25.76 23.55
CA ASN A 29 5.49 -26.10 22.73
C ASN A 29 5.84 -25.06 21.64
N ALA A 30 7.03 -24.46 21.72
CA ALA A 30 7.70 -23.84 20.59
C ALA A 30 8.58 -24.88 19.87
N PRO A 31 8.30 -25.24 18.61
CA PRO A 31 9.14 -26.13 17.82
C PRO A 31 10.17 -25.33 17.03
N ASN A 32 11.17 -24.77 17.71
CA ASN A 32 12.48 -24.44 17.14
C ASN A 32 13.47 -24.17 18.27
N ALA A 33 14.67 -24.73 18.20
CA ALA A 33 15.78 -24.21 18.98
C ALA A 33 16.12 -22.85 18.36
N GLN A 34 15.92 -21.75 19.08
CA GLN A 34 16.11 -20.41 18.51
C GLN A 34 17.54 -20.28 17.98
N VAL A 35 17.64 -20.07 16.67
CA VAL A 35 18.87 -19.61 16.03
C VAL A 35 19.19 -18.24 16.63
N ASP A 36 20.45 -18.02 17.00
CA ASP A 36 20.88 -16.76 17.59
C ASP A 36 20.83 -15.67 16.49
N PRO A 37 19.98 -14.62 16.63
CA PRO A 37 19.89 -13.56 15.64
C PRO A 37 21.23 -12.81 15.48
N PHE A 38 22.05 -12.75 16.52
CA PHE A 38 23.33 -12.04 16.52
C PHE A 38 24.51 -12.91 16.06
N ALA A 39 24.27 -14.17 15.68
CA ALA A 39 25.28 -15.04 15.08
C ALA A 39 25.49 -14.75 13.59
N ASP A 40 26.60 -15.25 13.06
CA ASP A 40 26.85 -15.30 11.62
C ASP A 40 25.90 -16.33 10.98
N ASN A 41 24.85 -15.81 10.33
CA ASN A 41 23.82 -16.56 9.63
C ASN A 41 23.90 -16.33 8.11
N GLY A 42 25.06 -15.90 7.60
CA GLY A 42 25.27 -15.57 6.18
C GLY A 42 25.46 -14.07 5.91
N VAL A 43 25.80 -13.76 4.66
CA VAL A 43 26.13 -12.41 4.20
C VAL A 43 24.87 -11.70 3.69
N PHE A 44 24.44 -10.67 4.40
CA PHE A 44 23.29 -9.82 4.02
C PHE A 44 23.79 -8.41 3.72
N LEU A 45 23.60 -8.00 2.46
CA LEU A 45 24.03 -6.71 1.93
C LEU A 45 22.85 -5.96 1.34
N ASN A 46 22.82 -4.64 1.52
CA ASN A 46 21.72 -3.81 1.04
C ASN A 46 22.23 -2.49 0.45
N VAL A 47 21.37 -1.84 -0.34
CA VAL A 47 21.56 -0.53 -0.97
C VAL A 47 20.32 0.35 -0.86
N LEU A 48 19.26 0.02 -0.11
CA LEU A 48 18.05 0.85 0.01
C LEU A 48 17.51 0.90 1.45
N PRO A 49 16.84 2.00 1.86
CA PRO A 49 16.73 3.28 1.17
C PRO A 49 17.98 4.16 1.40
N PRO A 50 18.14 5.25 0.64
CA PRO A 50 19.01 6.37 1.01
C PRO A 50 18.36 7.24 2.09
N GLY A 51 19.20 7.99 2.82
CA GLY A 51 18.73 8.95 3.81
C GLY A 51 18.18 8.29 5.09
N SER A 52 18.88 7.30 5.64
CA SER A 52 18.36 6.51 6.77
C SER A 52 18.26 7.24 8.12
N ALA A 53 18.66 8.51 8.22
CA ALA A 53 18.48 9.34 9.41
C ALA A 53 18.02 10.78 9.11
N ASP A 54 17.35 11.39 10.10
CA ASP A 54 17.09 12.83 10.30
C ASP A 54 16.76 13.63 9.02
N ALA A 55 15.65 13.25 8.38
CA ALA A 55 15.01 14.12 7.40
C ALA A 55 14.18 15.25 8.04
N ASN A 56 13.94 15.19 9.36
CA ASN A 56 13.00 16.04 10.09
C ASN A 56 13.48 17.49 10.25
N ASP A 57 14.75 17.72 10.56
CA ASP A 57 15.28 19.09 10.67
C ASP A 57 15.39 19.80 9.28
N GLY A 58 14.91 19.14 8.21
CA GLY A 58 14.97 19.59 6.82
C GLY A 58 16.42 19.78 6.33
N ASN A 59 17.39 19.16 7.01
CA ASN A 59 18.80 19.53 6.96
C ASN A 59 19.65 18.49 6.22
N LEU A 60 19.12 18.03 5.08
CA LEU A 60 19.73 17.07 4.14
C LEU A 60 21.18 17.40 3.73
N ALA A 61 21.62 18.65 3.95
CA ALA A 61 22.94 19.16 3.66
C ALA A 61 23.93 19.13 4.84
N THR A 62 23.51 18.75 6.06
CA THR A 62 24.40 18.69 7.24
C THR A 62 24.41 17.36 7.96
N ASP A 63 23.36 16.54 7.90
CA ASP A 63 23.48 15.15 8.32
C ASP A 63 24.19 14.36 7.20
N PRO A 64 25.39 13.78 7.44
CA PRO A 64 26.03 12.90 6.46
C PRO A 64 25.15 11.71 6.05
N ASN A 65 24.28 11.21 6.94
CA ASN A 65 23.43 10.04 6.69
C ASN A 65 22.18 10.34 5.85
N SER A 66 21.89 11.61 5.57
CA SER A 66 20.85 12.03 4.62
C SER A 66 21.21 11.77 3.16
N THR A 67 22.50 11.64 2.82
CA THR A 67 22.98 11.56 1.41
C THR A 67 24.15 10.60 1.16
N ASN A 68 24.85 10.09 2.18
CA ASN A 68 26.03 9.23 1.96
C ASN A 68 25.72 7.92 1.20
N GLN A 69 24.51 7.36 1.30
CA GLN A 69 24.11 6.18 0.51
C GLN A 69 23.98 6.49 -0.98
N LEU A 70 23.64 7.73 -1.37
CA LEU A 70 23.49 8.11 -2.79
C LEU A 70 24.82 7.98 -3.55
N VAL A 71 25.95 8.23 -2.88
CA VAL A 71 27.29 8.08 -3.46
C VAL A 71 27.61 6.61 -3.78
N MET A 72 27.12 5.67 -2.97
CA MET A 72 27.28 4.23 -3.23
C MET A 72 26.54 3.82 -4.51
N TYR A 73 25.39 4.46 -4.81
CA TYR A 73 24.65 4.22 -6.05
C TYR A 73 25.33 4.88 -7.25
N GLU A 74 25.90 6.07 -7.07
CA GLU A 74 26.72 6.71 -8.10
C GLU A 74 27.93 5.83 -8.46
N ASP A 75 28.59 5.23 -7.47
CA ASP A 75 29.68 4.28 -7.69
C ASP A 75 29.21 2.97 -8.38
N LEU A 76 27.99 2.49 -8.09
CA LEU A 76 27.37 1.33 -8.76
C LEU A 76 26.97 1.59 -10.22
N VAL A 77 26.69 2.83 -10.62
CA VAL A 77 26.09 3.13 -11.94
C VAL A 77 27.01 3.94 -12.86
N PHE A 78 27.80 4.88 -12.31
CA PHE A 78 28.49 5.92 -13.08
C PHE A 78 30.01 6.00 -12.87
N SER A 79 30.60 5.11 -12.05
CA SER A 79 32.04 5.10 -11.80
C SER A 79 32.86 4.92 -13.10
N ASP A 80 33.72 5.89 -13.43
CA ASP A 80 34.75 5.78 -14.49
C ASP A 80 35.70 4.57 -14.26
N THR A 81 35.70 4.04 -13.04
CA THR A 81 36.45 2.86 -12.59
C THR A 81 35.54 1.65 -12.33
N TYR A 82 34.38 1.55 -13.00
CA TYR A 82 33.51 0.38 -12.89
C TYR A 82 34.34 -0.88 -13.16
N PRO A 83 34.53 -1.76 -12.15
CA PRO A 83 35.42 -2.90 -12.29
C PRO A 83 34.89 -3.78 -13.42
N SER A 84 35.76 -4.08 -14.39
CA SER A 84 35.42 -5.05 -15.44
C SER A 84 35.05 -6.38 -14.77
N PRO A 85 34.06 -7.13 -15.27
CA PRO A 85 33.69 -8.43 -14.70
C PRO A 85 34.92 -9.31 -14.41
N GLY A 86 35.08 -9.73 -13.15
CA GLY A 86 36.29 -10.40 -12.65
C GLY A 86 37.37 -9.50 -12.03
N GLN A 87 37.10 -8.20 -11.80
CA GLN A 87 37.97 -7.29 -11.03
C GLN A 87 37.42 -6.96 -9.62
N LEU A 88 36.17 -7.28 -9.34
CA LEU A 88 35.56 -7.19 -8.00
C LEU A 88 36.11 -8.27 -7.07
N ASN A 89 36.32 -7.91 -5.80
CA ASN A 89 36.68 -8.81 -4.71
C ASN A 89 35.74 -8.52 -3.53
N ASP A 90 35.65 -9.42 -2.54
CA ASP A 90 34.73 -9.26 -1.39
C ASP A 90 34.93 -7.93 -0.64
N GLY A 91 36.18 -7.48 -0.51
CA GLY A 91 36.54 -6.19 0.10
C GLY A 91 36.20 -4.95 -0.73
N ASP A 92 35.72 -5.11 -1.97
CA ASP A 92 35.11 -4.03 -2.74
C ASP A 92 33.59 -3.92 -2.47
N LEU A 93 32.92 -4.99 -2.00
CA LEU A 93 31.47 -4.97 -1.77
C LEU A 93 31.09 -3.97 -0.68
N VAL A 94 31.78 -4.00 0.45
CA VAL A 94 31.50 -3.14 1.62
C VAL A 94 32.74 -2.34 2.00
N PRO A 95 32.63 -1.02 2.28
CA PRO A 95 31.42 -0.19 2.26
C PRO A 95 31.15 0.50 0.92
N LYS A 96 31.89 0.15 -0.15
CA LYS A 96 31.92 0.93 -1.39
C LYS A 96 30.63 0.80 -2.21
N TYR A 97 30.12 -0.42 -2.36
CA TYR A 97 28.95 -0.70 -3.21
C TYR A 97 27.69 -1.03 -2.40
N PHE A 98 27.84 -1.64 -1.23
CA PHE A 98 26.75 -2.07 -0.36
C PHE A 98 27.02 -1.71 1.12
N LYS A 99 25.95 -1.60 1.90
CA LYS A 99 26.01 -1.59 3.37
C LYS A 99 25.79 -3.01 3.90
N ASP A 100 26.45 -3.31 5.00
CA ASP A 100 26.22 -4.53 5.79
C ASP A 100 24.84 -4.49 6.48
N GLU A 101 24.10 -5.61 6.48
CA GLU A 101 22.85 -5.79 7.24
C GLU A 101 22.91 -6.83 8.38
N PRO A 102 23.86 -6.75 9.33
CA PRO A 102 23.84 -7.58 10.52
C PRO A 102 22.66 -7.18 11.42
N PHE A 103 22.20 -8.13 12.21
CA PHE A 103 21.58 -7.81 13.49
C PHE A 103 22.70 -7.44 14.45
N LEU A 104 22.75 -6.16 14.83
CA LEU A 104 23.69 -5.68 15.85
C LEU A 104 23.09 -5.96 17.23
N ASP A 105 23.91 -6.40 18.16
CA ASP A 105 23.54 -6.46 19.57
C ASP A 105 23.70 -5.07 20.23
N GLU A 106 23.09 -4.87 21.39
CA GLU A 106 23.13 -3.58 22.10
C GLU A 106 24.55 -3.08 22.44
N THR A 107 25.53 -3.99 22.58
CA THR A 107 26.92 -3.61 22.89
C THR A 107 27.70 -3.07 21.69
N ALA A 108 27.13 -3.12 20.48
CA ALA A 108 27.68 -2.48 19.28
C ALA A 108 27.58 -0.93 19.31
N PHE A 109 26.81 -0.34 20.24
CA PHE A 109 26.55 1.10 20.29
C PHE A 109 27.22 1.75 21.52
N ASP A 110 27.89 2.89 21.32
CA ASP A 110 28.44 3.70 22.41
C ASP A 110 27.35 4.22 23.38
N SER A 111 26.12 4.41 22.87
CA SER A 111 24.93 4.77 23.64
C SER A 111 23.65 4.40 22.91
N LEU A 112 22.59 4.10 23.66
CA LEU A 112 21.23 3.88 23.16
C LEU A 112 20.30 5.00 23.68
N LYS A 113 19.39 5.50 22.84
CA LYS A 113 18.30 6.40 23.27
C LYS A 113 17.17 5.55 23.86
N SER A 114 16.89 5.70 25.15
CA SER A 114 15.68 5.14 25.78
C SER A 114 14.48 6.05 25.50
N VAL A 115 13.35 5.46 25.14
CA VAL A 115 12.07 6.15 24.89
C VAL A 115 10.93 5.40 25.59
N THR A 116 9.91 6.11 26.06
CA THR A 116 8.75 5.52 26.76
C THR A 116 7.54 6.44 26.76
N ASP A 117 6.33 5.86 26.66
CA ASP A 117 5.03 6.52 26.89
C ASP A 117 4.51 6.31 28.33
N GLY A 118 5.34 5.71 29.20
CA GLY A 118 4.99 5.30 30.55
C GLY A 118 4.34 3.91 30.66
N THR A 119 3.99 3.28 29.53
CA THR A 119 3.48 1.90 29.43
C THR A 119 4.48 1.01 28.70
N ASN A 120 4.86 1.42 27.49
CA ASN A 120 5.87 0.80 26.62
C ASN A 120 7.23 1.47 26.83
N SER A 121 8.33 0.74 26.61
CA SER A 121 9.68 1.31 26.66
C SER A 121 10.66 0.62 25.72
N ALA A 122 11.22 1.38 24.78
CA ALA A 122 12.21 0.89 23.82
C ALA A 122 13.59 1.52 24.03
N ARG A 123 14.62 0.86 23.47
CA ARG A 123 15.98 1.40 23.33
C ARG A 123 16.33 1.43 21.85
N ILE A 124 16.88 2.54 21.38
CA ILE A 124 17.20 2.78 19.97
C ILE A 124 18.69 3.10 19.83
N GLY A 125 19.43 2.25 19.14
CA GLY A 125 20.78 2.55 18.63
C GLY A 125 20.70 3.01 17.18
N ARG A 126 21.65 3.83 16.70
CA ARG A 126 21.79 4.14 15.28
C ARG A 126 23.18 3.73 14.80
N ASP A 127 23.25 3.02 13.67
CA ASP A 127 24.53 2.58 13.10
C ASP A 127 25.22 3.70 12.30
N SER A 128 26.39 3.43 11.71
CA SER A 128 27.18 4.43 10.98
C SER A 128 26.51 4.98 9.72
N MET A 129 25.40 4.37 9.27
CA MET A 129 24.58 4.85 8.14
C MET A 129 23.30 5.54 8.62
N GLY A 130 23.10 5.67 9.93
CA GLY A 130 21.95 6.30 10.57
C GLY A 130 20.78 5.37 10.87
N VAL A 131 20.86 4.10 10.47
CA VAL A 131 19.75 3.13 10.57
C VAL A 131 19.42 2.87 12.04
N PRO A 132 18.14 2.99 12.46
CA PRO A 132 17.72 2.65 13.80
C PRO A 132 17.66 1.13 14.03
N HIS A 133 18.29 0.69 15.12
CA HIS A 133 18.18 -0.65 15.69
C HIS A 133 17.37 -0.53 16.99
N ILE A 134 16.18 -1.13 17.01
CA ILE A 134 15.17 -1.00 18.05
C ILE A 134 15.13 -2.28 18.89
N TYR A 135 15.28 -2.11 20.21
CA TYR A 135 15.26 -3.18 21.20
C TYR A 135 14.14 -2.98 22.22
N GLY A 136 13.34 -4.03 22.45
CA GLY A 136 12.26 -4.07 23.44
C GLY A 136 12.23 -5.40 24.21
N GLU A 137 11.64 -5.42 25.41
CA GLU A 137 11.44 -6.69 26.14
C GLU A 137 10.19 -7.41 25.61
N ALA A 138 9.08 -6.68 25.47
CA ALA A 138 7.84 -7.14 24.87
C ALA A 138 7.74 -6.76 23.38
N ARG A 139 6.78 -7.36 22.69
CA ARG A 139 6.47 -7.04 21.28
C ARG A 139 6.02 -5.58 21.14
N ALA A 140 5.15 -5.13 22.04
CA ALA A 140 4.66 -3.76 22.14
C ALA A 140 5.80 -2.73 22.20
N ASP A 141 6.83 -2.98 23.01
CA ASP A 141 8.03 -2.13 23.12
C ASP A 141 8.74 -1.96 21.77
N VAL A 142 8.87 -3.05 21.00
CA VAL A 142 9.55 -3.03 19.69
C VAL A 142 8.73 -2.24 18.66
N LEU A 143 7.42 -2.43 18.59
CA LEU A 143 6.57 -1.65 17.68
C LEU A 143 6.51 -0.18 18.09
N PHE A 144 6.37 0.12 19.38
CA PHE A 144 6.46 1.48 19.94
C PHE A 144 7.79 2.16 19.56
N GLY A 145 8.92 1.48 19.78
CA GLY A 145 10.23 2.00 19.39
C GLY A 145 10.37 2.20 17.87
N THR A 146 9.77 1.32 17.06
CA THR A 146 9.75 1.44 15.60
C THR A 146 8.94 2.67 15.16
N GLY A 147 7.79 2.92 15.78
CA GLY A 147 6.97 4.10 15.54
C GLY A 147 7.69 5.39 15.90
N TYR A 148 8.33 5.42 17.07
CA TYR A 148 9.14 6.57 17.50
C TYR A 148 10.31 6.83 16.55
N ALA A 149 11.05 5.79 16.15
CA ALA A 149 12.16 5.91 15.21
C ALA A 149 11.68 6.39 13.83
N THR A 150 10.60 5.81 13.31
CA THR A 150 10.00 6.21 12.02
C THR A 150 9.57 7.68 12.04
N ALA A 151 8.99 8.15 13.16
CA ALA A 151 8.63 9.54 13.33
C ALA A 151 9.87 10.47 13.43
N SER A 152 10.89 10.09 14.22
CA SER A 152 12.21 10.76 14.29
C SER A 152 12.91 10.85 12.92
N ASP A 153 12.65 9.93 12.00
CA ASP A 153 13.28 9.97 10.67
C ASP A 153 12.43 10.55 9.55
N ARG A 154 11.09 10.61 9.69
CA ARG A 154 10.16 10.87 8.57
C ARG A 154 8.87 11.63 8.92
N MET A 155 8.75 12.28 10.08
CA MET A 155 7.49 12.87 10.59
C MET A 155 6.66 13.63 9.52
N PHE A 156 7.26 14.60 8.83
CA PHE A 156 6.54 15.35 7.80
C PHE A 156 6.16 14.49 6.58
N ALA A 157 7.00 13.54 6.19
CA ALA A 157 6.73 12.66 5.05
C ALA A 157 5.55 11.70 5.36
N ILE A 158 5.51 11.09 6.55
CA ILE A 158 4.38 10.22 6.94
C ILE A 158 3.07 11.01 7.09
N ASP A 159 3.14 12.28 7.49
CA ASP A 159 1.97 13.18 7.54
C ASP A 159 1.41 13.46 6.13
N VAL A 160 2.29 13.76 5.15
CA VAL A 160 1.89 13.87 3.74
C VAL A 160 1.28 12.55 3.24
N LEU A 161 1.90 11.40 3.54
CA LEU A 161 1.43 10.09 3.05
C LEU A 161 0.04 9.72 3.59
N ARG A 162 -0.26 9.96 4.88
CA ARG A 162 -1.60 9.69 5.44
C ARG A 162 -2.70 10.59 4.85
N HIS A 163 -2.34 11.78 4.36
CA HIS A 163 -3.24 12.71 3.68
C HIS A 163 -3.44 12.35 2.20
N VAL A 164 -2.37 11.95 1.52
CA VAL A 164 -2.41 11.42 0.14
C VAL A 164 -3.26 10.15 0.09
N GLY A 165 -3.04 9.18 0.98
CA GLY A 165 -3.78 7.91 1.02
C GLY A 165 -5.28 8.06 1.28
N ARG A 166 -5.70 9.17 1.89
CA ARG A 166 -7.12 9.56 2.02
C ARG A 166 -7.71 10.22 0.79
N GLY A 167 -6.89 10.62 -0.19
CA GLY A 167 -7.29 11.56 -1.24
C GLY A 167 -7.68 12.93 -0.69
N ARG A 168 -6.93 13.43 0.31
CA ARG A 168 -7.08 14.71 1.00
C ARG A 168 -5.73 15.43 1.18
N MET A 169 -4.90 15.41 0.14
CA MET A 169 -3.66 16.17 0.03
C MET A 169 -3.92 17.69 -0.04
N SER A 170 -5.02 18.13 -0.66
CA SER A 170 -5.38 19.57 -0.69
C SER A 170 -5.84 20.13 0.65
N ASP A 171 -6.36 19.27 1.54
CA ASP A 171 -6.68 19.58 2.94
C ASP A 171 -5.43 19.97 3.74
N PHE A 172 -4.34 19.24 3.52
CA PHE A 172 -3.08 19.45 4.24
C PHE A 172 -2.18 20.51 3.58
N LEU A 173 -2.05 20.48 2.25
CA LEU A 173 -1.05 21.29 1.53
C LEU A 173 -1.67 22.46 0.76
N GLY A 174 -2.97 22.70 0.91
CA GLY A 174 -3.67 23.84 0.37
C GLY A 174 -3.99 23.76 -1.14
N PRO A 175 -4.47 24.89 -1.71
CA PRO A 175 -5.06 24.92 -3.04
C PRO A 175 -4.00 24.94 -4.16
N ALA A 176 -3.62 23.75 -4.63
CA ALA A 176 -2.70 23.56 -5.75
C ALA A 176 -3.14 22.41 -6.67
N GLY A 177 -3.02 22.62 -8.00
CA GLY A 177 -3.48 21.66 -9.01
C GLY A 177 -2.92 20.24 -8.87
N GLY A 178 -1.68 20.10 -8.40
CA GLY A 178 -1.09 18.78 -8.12
C GLY A 178 -1.76 18.06 -6.94
N ASN A 179 -2.14 18.79 -5.90
CA ASN A 179 -2.85 18.23 -4.74
C ASN A 179 -4.23 17.71 -5.16
N TYR A 180 -4.97 18.50 -5.96
CA TYR A 180 -6.27 18.08 -6.52
C TYR A 180 -6.18 16.89 -7.48
N SER A 181 -5.08 16.74 -8.21
CA SER A 181 -4.86 15.53 -9.03
C SER A 181 -4.62 14.29 -8.18
N SER A 182 -3.84 14.39 -7.09
CA SER A 182 -3.69 13.31 -6.10
C SER A 182 -5.04 12.92 -5.47
N ASP A 183 -5.84 13.91 -5.08
CA ASP A 183 -7.13 13.70 -4.41
C ASP A 183 -8.14 12.97 -5.31
N ARG A 184 -8.19 13.32 -6.61
CA ARG A 184 -9.01 12.64 -7.62
C ARG A 184 -8.58 11.19 -7.85
N GLY A 185 -7.27 10.92 -7.84
CA GLY A 185 -6.74 9.57 -8.02
C GLY A 185 -7.22 8.60 -6.93
N LEU A 186 -6.97 8.95 -5.66
CA LEU A 186 -7.34 8.08 -4.53
C LEU A 186 -8.86 8.03 -4.29
N ALA A 187 -9.61 9.07 -4.69
CA ALA A 187 -11.08 9.04 -4.70
C ALA A 187 -11.64 7.96 -5.65
N ARG A 188 -11.00 7.72 -6.80
CA ARG A 188 -11.37 6.64 -7.75
C ARG A 188 -10.92 5.26 -7.27
N PHE A 189 -9.77 5.17 -6.60
CA PHE A 189 -9.22 3.90 -6.13
C PHE A 189 -9.94 3.32 -4.92
N GLY A 190 -9.97 4.05 -3.80
CA GLY A 190 -10.56 3.59 -2.54
C GLY A 190 -11.79 4.42 -2.18
N GLY A 191 -11.62 5.74 -2.19
CA GLY A 191 -12.69 6.67 -1.83
C GLY A 191 -13.28 6.40 -0.44
N TYR A 192 -12.50 5.86 0.50
CA TYR A 192 -12.98 5.52 1.83
C TYR A 192 -13.26 6.77 2.67
N ASP A 193 -14.27 6.67 3.54
CA ASP A 193 -14.39 7.55 4.70
C ASP A 193 -13.77 6.90 5.94
N GLU A 194 -13.75 7.67 7.02
CA GLU A 194 -13.14 7.29 8.29
C GLU A 194 -13.88 6.14 8.99
N GLN A 195 -15.20 6.05 8.83
CA GLN A 195 -15.98 4.96 9.41
C GLN A 195 -15.73 3.66 8.64
N GLU A 196 -15.60 3.75 7.31
CA GLU A 196 -15.18 2.66 6.45
C GLU A 196 -13.76 2.16 6.77
N MET A 197 -12.80 3.08 6.97
CA MET A 197 -11.44 2.72 7.40
C MET A 197 -11.45 2.07 8.80
N GLN A 198 -12.20 2.60 9.76
CA GLN A 198 -12.32 1.97 11.08
C GLN A 198 -12.96 0.57 10.99
N ALA A 199 -14.01 0.41 10.18
CA ALA A 199 -14.70 -0.86 10.00
C ALA A 199 -13.80 -1.94 9.36
N GLN A 200 -12.81 -1.57 8.53
CA GLN A 200 -11.78 -2.53 8.07
C GLN A 200 -10.91 -3.00 9.24
N ILE A 201 -10.38 -2.05 10.04
CA ILE A 201 -9.52 -2.35 11.19
C ILE A 201 -10.26 -3.25 12.20
N ASP A 202 -11.47 -2.89 12.58
CA ASP A 202 -12.30 -3.62 13.56
C ASP A 202 -12.55 -5.09 13.15
N GLN A 203 -12.58 -5.37 11.83
CA GLN A 203 -12.83 -6.71 11.30
C GLN A 203 -11.62 -7.64 11.34
N LEU A 204 -10.38 -7.15 11.54
CA LEU A 204 -9.17 -7.99 11.57
C LEU A 204 -9.29 -9.17 12.55
N ALA A 205 -9.70 -8.90 13.79
CA ALA A 205 -9.88 -9.93 14.82
C ALA A 205 -10.96 -10.97 14.44
N GLN A 206 -12.00 -10.57 13.71
CA GLN A 206 -13.03 -11.48 13.20
C GLN A 206 -12.54 -12.32 12.02
N ARG A 207 -11.77 -11.71 11.09
CA ARG A 207 -11.26 -12.37 9.88
C ARG A 207 -10.11 -13.34 10.20
N PHE A 208 -9.20 -12.97 11.10
CA PHE A 208 -7.91 -13.66 11.30
C PHE A 208 -7.65 -14.11 12.75
N GLY A 209 -8.62 -13.97 13.64
CA GLY A 209 -8.52 -14.48 15.02
C GLY A 209 -7.36 -13.86 15.79
N ALA A 210 -6.49 -14.71 16.35
CA ALA A 210 -5.34 -14.27 17.15
C ALA A 210 -4.36 -13.39 16.36
N ASP A 211 -4.10 -13.71 15.09
CA ASP A 211 -3.22 -12.91 14.21
C ASP A 211 -3.87 -11.55 13.89
N GLY A 212 -5.19 -11.49 13.78
CA GLY A 212 -5.94 -10.25 13.61
C GLY A 212 -5.88 -9.34 14.84
N VAL A 213 -6.01 -9.91 16.04
CA VAL A 213 -5.86 -9.18 17.31
C VAL A 213 -4.42 -8.70 17.49
N GLN A 214 -3.43 -9.52 17.16
CA GLN A 214 -2.02 -9.14 17.25
C GLN A 214 -1.70 -8.00 16.27
N ALA A 215 -2.18 -8.07 15.02
CA ALA A 215 -1.99 -7.02 14.04
C ALA A 215 -2.63 -5.68 14.45
N GLN A 216 -3.79 -5.69 15.09
CA GLN A 216 -4.40 -4.48 15.68
C GLN A 216 -3.50 -3.88 16.76
N GLN A 217 -3.10 -4.69 17.74
CA GLN A 217 -2.24 -4.27 18.86
C GLN A 217 -0.90 -3.70 18.37
N ASP A 218 -0.26 -4.36 17.40
CA ASP A 218 1.02 -3.94 16.84
C ASP A 218 0.93 -2.58 16.11
N VAL A 219 -0.21 -2.30 15.47
CA VAL A 219 -0.49 -0.98 14.87
C VAL A 219 -0.74 0.08 15.93
N ASP A 220 -1.49 -0.24 16.99
CA ASP A 220 -1.76 0.69 18.10
C ASP A 220 -0.47 1.05 18.86
N ASP A 221 0.41 0.08 19.13
CA ASP A 221 1.71 0.31 19.78
C ASP A 221 2.65 1.15 18.90
N PHE A 222 2.70 0.87 17.59
CA PHE A 222 3.44 1.68 16.61
C PHE A 222 2.92 3.13 16.54
N VAL A 223 1.59 3.31 16.56
CA VAL A 223 0.96 4.65 16.62
C VAL A 223 1.25 5.35 17.94
N SER A 224 1.29 4.64 19.08
CA SER A 224 1.74 5.22 20.37
C SER A 224 3.18 5.73 20.27
N GLY A 225 4.06 4.98 19.58
CA GLY A 225 5.43 5.39 19.29
C GLY A 225 5.53 6.71 18.51
N ILE A 226 4.75 6.84 17.43
CA ILE A 226 4.67 8.08 16.64
C ILE A 226 4.14 9.23 17.51
N ASN A 227 3.09 8.99 18.29
CA ASN A 227 2.48 10.02 19.13
C ASN A 227 3.40 10.48 20.28
N GLN A 228 4.16 9.58 20.90
CA GLN A 228 5.16 9.98 21.91
C GLN A 228 6.27 10.83 21.29
N TYR A 229 6.68 10.55 20.04
CA TYR A 229 7.62 11.43 19.34
C TYR A 229 7.02 12.82 19.09
N ILE A 230 5.74 12.90 18.66
CA ILE A 230 5.02 14.17 18.50
C ILE A 230 4.99 14.96 19.82
N ASP A 231 4.63 14.31 20.92
CA ASP A 231 4.59 14.94 22.25
C ASP A 231 5.99 15.43 22.69
N ASP A 232 7.04 14.65 22.45
CA ASP A 232 8.42 15.02 22.77
C ASP A 232 8.86 16.31 22.04
N ILE A 233 8.64 16.40 20.72
CA ILE A 233 9.03 17.59 19.94
C ILE A 233 8.13 18.80 20.19
N GLN A 234 6.85 18.60 20.51
CA GLN A 234 5.92 19.69 20.87
C GLN A 234 6.20 20.26 22.26
N THR A 235 6.56 19.41 23.22
CA THR A 235 6.89 19.84 24.59
C THR A 235 8.33 20.34 24.73
N GLY A 236 9.21 20.00 23.78
CA GLY A 236 10.64 20.28 23.84
C GLY A 236 11.33 19.43 24.90
N ALA A 237 11.00 18.14 24.95
CA ALA A 237 11.59 17.18 25.88
C ALA A 237 13.12 17.09 25.74
N GLU A 238 13.80 16.66 26.81
CA GLU A 238 15.27 16.59 26.81
C GLU A 238 15.77 15.53 25.81
N GLY A 239 16.49 15.97 24.76
CA GLY A 239 16.92 15.08 23.68
C GLY A 239 15.85 14.83 22.59
N ALA A 240 14.79 15.62 22.57
CA ALA A 240 13.90 15.74 21.41
C ALA A 240 14.55 16.57 20.29
N GLU A 241 14.23 16.22 19.05
CA GLU A 241 14.49 17.03 17.86
C GLU A 241 13.61 18.29 17.86
N ARG A 242 13.75 19.16 16.85
CA ARG A 242 12.80 20.26 16.66
C ARG A 242 11.57 19.76 15.91
N VAL A 243 10.47 20.48 16.06
CA VAL A 243 9.33 20.32 15.14
C VAL A 243 9.83 20.55 13.71
N PRO A 244 9.55 19.64 12.76
CA PRO A 244 10.07 19.74 11.39
C PRO A 244 9.81 21.11 10.76
N VAL A 245 10.81 21.62 10.05
CA VAL A 245 10.82 23.02 9.58
C VAL A 245 9.65 23.32 8.64
N GLU A 246 9.14 22.31 7.96
CA GLU A 246 7.99 22.31 7.07
C GLU A 246 6.73 22.83 7.76
N TYR A 247 6.43 22.41 9.00
CA TYR A 247 5.23 22.86 9.72
C TYR A 247 5.27 24.38 9.94
N GLY A 248 6.42 24.92 10.37
CA GLY A 248 6.60 26.37 10.52
C GLY A 248 6.67 27.13 9.19
N ALA A 249 7.27 26.55 8.15
CA ALA A 249 7.45 27.16 6.84
C ALA A 249 6.21 27.10 5.93
N LEU A 250 5.23 26.26 6.28
CA LEU A 250 3.95 26.11 5.59
C LEU A 250 2.77 26.60 6.45
N GLY A 251 2.94 26.76 7.76
CA GLY A 251 1.87 27.17 8.68
C GLY A 251 0.92 26.03 9.05
N LEU A 252 1.42 24.79 9.09
CA LEU A 252 0.63 23.57 9.28
C LEU A 252 0.60 23.14 10.75
N GLU A 253 -0.50 22.50 11.14
CA GLU A 253 -0.66 21.88 12.45
C GLU A 253 -0.23 20.41 12.43
N LEU A 254 0.71 20.04 13.30
CA LEU A 254 1.11 18.65 13.53
C LEU A 254 0.08 17.99 14.47
N ARG A 255 -0.74 17.10 13.91
CA ARG A 255 -1.81 16.38 14.62
C ARG A 255 -1.41 14.94 14.97
N PRO A 256 -1.87 14.38 16.10
CA PRO A 256 -1.65 12.99 16.46
C PRO A 256 -2.00 11.99 15.35
N PHE A 257 -1.33 10.85 15.35
CA PHE A 257 -1.58 9.72 14.47
C PHE A 257 -2.60 8.74 15.08
N THR A 258 -3.26 7.99 14.20
CA THR A 258 -4.26 6.96 14.50
C THR A 258 -4.03 5.72 13.65
N ALA A 259 -4.58 4.55 14.05
CA ALA A 259 -4.51 3.33 13.24
C ALA A 259 -5.08 3.51 11.81
N ARG A 260 -6.05 4.42 11.63
CA ARG A 260 -6.61 4.81 10.31
C ARG A 260 -5.58 5.51 9.42
N ASP A 261 -4.58 6.17 9.99
CA ASP A 261 -3.47 6.76 9.23
C ASP A 261 -2.56 5.69 8.64
N VAL A 262 -2.25 4.65 9.41
CA VAL A 262 -1.49 3.48 8.95
C VAL A 262 -2.25 2.77 7.83
N LEU A 263 -3.57 2.60 7.95
CA LEU A 263 -4.41 2.06 6.88
C LEU A 263 -4.44 2.96 5.63
N ALA A 264 -4.51 4.29 5.78
CA ALA A 264 -4.46 5.21 4.64
C ALA A 264 -3.12 5.09 3.88
N ILE A 265 -2.00 4.96 4.59
CA ILE A 265 -0.67 4.72 3.99
C ILE A 265 -0.63 3.34 3.32
N ALA A 266 -1.15 2.29 3.96
CA ALA A 266 -1.21 0.95 3.36
C ALA A 266 -2.06 0.91 2.08
N ALA A 267 -3.21 1.60 2.07
CA ALA A 267 -4.07 1.73 0.89
C ALA A 267 -3.38 2.47 -0.26
N LEU A 268 -2.61 3.54 0.05
CA LEU A 268 -1.78 4.25 -0.92
C LEU A 268 -0.73 3.32 -1.54
N VAL A 269 0.05 2.63 -0.71
CA VAL A 269 1.07 1.66 -1.16
C VAL A 269 0.46 0.59 -2.05
N GLN A 270 -0.67 0.01 -1.62
CA GLN A 270 -1.35 -1.01 -2.42
C GLN A 270 -1.79 -0.44 -3.78
N SER A 271 -2.37 0.77 -3.80
CA SER A 271 -2.84 1.45 -5.03
C SER A 271 -1.74 1.75 -6.05
N THR A 272 -0.50 1.89 -5.61
CA THR A 272 0.63 2.27 -6.47
C THR A 272 1.42 1.06 -6.96
N PHE A 273 1.62 0.03 -6.11
CA PHE A 273 2.61 -1.03 -6.38
C PHE A 273 2.03 -2.44 -6.53
N ALA A 274 0.79 -2.65 -6.07
CA ALA A 274 0.25 -3.97 -5.75
C ALA A 274 -1.08 -4.30 -6.48
N THR A 275 -1.34 -3.64 -7.61
CA THR A 275 -2.53 -3.85 -8.44
C THR A 275 -2.21 -3.94 -9.92
N GLY A 276 -3.04 -4.65 -10.66
CA GLY A 276 -3.11 -4.62 -12.13
C GLY A 276 -4.56 -4.71 -12.63
N GLY A 277 -4.74 -4.42 -13.90
CA GLY A 277 -6.03 -4.43 -14.61
C GLY A 277 -6.74 -3.07 -14.71
N GLY A 278 -8.01 -3.08 -15.13
CA GLY A 278 -8.92 -1.92 -15.12
C GLY A 278 -8.76 -0.96 -16.30
N GLY A 279 -8.00 -1.35 -17.32
CA GLY A 279 -7.77 -0.65 -18.58
C GLY A 279 -8.78 -0.95 -19.68
N GLU A 280 -9.76 -1.83 -19.51
CA GLU A 280 -10.55 -2.40 -20.62
C GLU A 280 -11.35 -1.35 -21.38
N HIS A 281 -11.81 -0.32 -20.67
CA HIS A 281 -12.46 0.84 -21.27
C HIS A 281 -11.52 1.60 -22.23
N ARG A 282 -10.23 1.70 -21.90
CA ARG A 282 -9.20 2.27 -22.79
C ARG A 282 -8.89 1.33 -23.94
N GLN A 283 -8.86 0.02 -23.70
CA GLN A 283 -8.69 -0.99 -24.77
C GLN A 283 -9.82 -0.95 -25.79
N LEU A 284 -11.08 -0.77 -25.35
CA LEU A 284 -12.21 -0.56 -26.26
C LEU A 284 -12.14 0.79 -26.99
N GLN A 285 -11.75 1.87 -26.31
CA GLN A 285 -11.54 3.17 -26.97
C GLN A 285 -10.41 3.13 -28.01
N LEU A 286 -9.34 2.38 -27.75
CA LEU A 286 -8.26 2.12 -28.70
C LEU A 286 -8.78 1.37 -29.93
N LEU A 287 -9.54 0.28 -29.74
CA LEU A 287 -10.15 -0.47 -30.83
C LEU A 287 -11.09 0.41 -31.68
N GLN A 288 -11.91 1.24 -31.04
CA GLN A 288 -12.78 2.21 -31.72
C GLN A 288 -11.98 3.22 -32.55
N GLY A 289 -10.91 3.77 -31.99
CA GLY A 289 -10.00 4.66 -32.72
C GLY A 289 -9.33 3.98 -33.92
N LEU A 290 -8.91 2.72 -33.76
CA LEU A 290 -8.34 1.91 -34.84
C LEU A 290 -9.37 1.58 -35.93
N ALA A 291 -10.61 1.22 -35.57
CA ALA A 291 -11.70 1.02 -36.51
C ALA A 291 -12.00 2.29 -37.35
N GLY A 292 -11.88 3.47 -36.73
CA GLY A 292 -11.96 4.77 -37.43
C GLY A 292 -10.80 5.03 -38.41
N LEU A 293 -9.62 4.45 -38.18
CA LEU A 293 -8.46 4.52 -39.09
C LEU A 293 -8.55 3.47 -40.23
N PHE A 294 -9.17 2.32 -39.97
CA PHE A 294 -9.36 1.24 -40.94
C PHE A 294 -10.86 0.97 -41.26
N PRO A 295 -11.65 1.97 -41.72
CA PRO A 295 -13.11 1.89 -41.82
C PRO A 295 -13.64 0.94 -42.92
N ALA A 296 -12.76 0.25 -43.64
CA ALA A 296 -13.09 -0.76 -44.65
C ALA A 296 -12.38 -2.11 -44.41
N ASP A 297 -11.68 -2.25 -43.28
CA ASP A 297 -10.78 -3.36 -42.97
C ASP A 297 -10.76 -3.60 -41.46
N ALA A 298 -11.81 -4.27 -40.96
CA ALA A 298 -11.96 -4.56 -39.53
C ALA A 298 -10.87 -5.53 -39.03
N ASP A 299 -10.45 -6.47 -39.88
CA ASP A 299 -9.34 -7.38 -39.63
C ASP A 299 -8.06 -6.58 -39.32
N ALA A 300 -7.70 -5.58 -40.15
CA ALA A 300 -6.54 -4.72 -39.90
C ALA A 300 -6.65 -3.87 -38.61
N ALA A 301 -7.85 -3.44 -38.22
CA ALA A 301 -8.06 -2.75 -36.95
C ALA A 301 -7.85 -3.69 -35.75
N CYS A 302 -8.37 -4.92 -35.82
CA CYS A 302 -8.23 -5.94 -34.79
C CYS A 302 -6.79 -6.50 -34.70
N ASP A 303 -6.11 -6.72 -35.82
CA ASP A 303 -4.70 -7.09 -35.86
C ASP A 303 -3.84 -6.00 -35.20
N MET A 304 -4.02 -4.73 -35.57
CA MET A 304 -3.30 -3.62 -34.93
C MET A 304 -3.63 -3.47 -33.43
N TRP A 305 -4.87 -3.74 -33.03
CA TRP A 305 -5.28 -3.71 -31.63
C TRP A 305 -4.57 -4.80 -30.81
N ARG A 306 -4.54 -6.04 -31.31
CA ARG A 306 -3.79 -7.16 -30.71
C ARG A 306 -2.29 -6.88 -30.66
N ASP A 307 -1.72 -6.41 -31.77
CA ASP A 307 -0.28 -6.14 -31.90
C ASP A 307 0.20 -5.00 -30.97
N ILE A 308 -0.65 -4.00 -30.68
CA ILE A 308 -0.36 -2.95 -29.67
C ILE A 308 -0.57 -3.47 -28.24
N ARG A 309 -1.47 -4.45 -28.05
CA ARG A 309 -1.87 -4.96 -26.75
C ARG A 309 -0.86 -5.94 -26.15
N GLN A 310 -0.26 -6.80 -26.96
CA GLN A 310 0.82 -7.72 -26.56
C GLN A 310 0.43 -8.61 -25.35
N ALA A 311 -0.83 -9.06 -25.28
CA ALA A 311 -1.37 -9.80 -24.13
C ALA A 311 -0.64 -11.13 -23.87
N SER A 312 -0.25 -11.84 -24.94
CA SER A 312 0.39 -13.15 -24.88
C SER A 312 1.46 -13.33 -25.98
N ASP A 313 2.60 -12.66 -25.80
CA ASP A 313 3.79 -12.93 -26.62
C ASP A 313 4.44 -14.28 -26.21
N PRO A 314 4.74 -15.19 -27.16
CA PRO A 314 5.51 -16.41 -26.89
C PRO A 314 7.04 -16.19 -26.74
N GLU A 315 7.60 -15.05 -27.14
CA GLU A 315 9.05 -14.79 -27.05
C GLU A 315 9.49 -14.13 -25.72
N ARG A 316 8.54 -13.55 -24.95
CA ARG A 316 8.82 -12.90 -23.66
C ARG A 316 9.45 -13.82 -22.61
N PRO A 317 10.37 -13.29 -21.78
CA PRO A 317 10.97 -14.04 -20.67
C PRO A 317 9.94 -14.33 -19.57
N ASN A 318 9.99 -15.56 -19.05
CA ASN A 318 9.18 -16.00 -17.91
C ASN A 318 10.08 -16.21 -16.68
N THR A 319 9.51 -16.03 -15.48
CA THR A 319 10.25 -16.19 -14.22
C THR A 319 10.45 -17.66 -13.86
N THR A 320 9.46 -18.51 -14.15
CA THR A 320 9.52 -19.97 -14.08
C THR A 320 9.20 -20.59 -15.44
N GLU A 321 9.74 -21.77 -15.73
CA GLU A 321 9.38 -22.57 -16.91
C GLU A 321 8.14 -23.45 -16.69
N ILE A 322 7.63 -23.54 -15.45
CA ILE A 322 6.46 -24.36 -15.10
C ILE A 322 5.19 -23.66 -15.61
N VAL A 323 4.31 -24.42 -16.26
CA VAL A 323 3.01 -23.93 -16.75
C VAL A 323 1.95 -24.02 -15.66
N PHE A 324 1.17 -22.95 -15.49
CA PHE A 324 0.02 -22.89 -14.58
C PHE A 324 -1.23 -22.36 -15.31
N GLU A 325 -2.40 -22.90 -14.99
CA GLU A 325 -3.72 -22.56 -15.60
C GLU A 325 -4.36 -21.24 -15.06
N THR A 326 -3.60 -20.17 -14.78
CA THR A 326 -3.89 -19.36 -13.57
C THR A 326 -3.89 -17.84 -13.63
N GLN A 327 -4.32 -17.30 -14.77
CA GLN A 327 -5.26 -16.17 -14.73
C GLN A 327 -6.63 -16.68 -15.24
N SER A 328 -7.70 -15.88 -15.15
CA SER A 328 -9.05 -16.35 -15.49
C SER A 328 -9.72 -15.45 -16.52
N PRO A 329 -10.12 -15.96 -17.72
CA PRO A 329 -9.94 -17.34 -18.20
C PRO A 329 -8.46 -17.72 -18.40
N PRO A 330 -8.08 -19.00 -18.27
CA PRO A 330 -6.67 -19.45 -18.36
C PRO A 330 -6.05 -19.37 -19.75
N THR A 331 -6.83 -18.97 -20.76
CA THR A 331 -6.42 -18.78 -22.15
C THR A 331 -7.32 -17.71 -22.78
N ILE A 332 -6.73 -16.79 -23.52
CA ILE A 332 -7.42 -15.81 -24.37
C ILE A 332 -7.41 -16.32 -25.82
N ASP A 333 -8.49 -16.08 -26.57
CA ASP A 333 -8.49 -16.27 -28.02
C ASP A 333 -8.05 -14.98 -28.70
N GLU A 334 -6.73 -14.80 -28.83
CA GLU A 334 -6.10 -13.63 -29.46
C GLU A 334 -6.53 -13.43 -30.94
N ALA A 335 -7.20 -14.41 -31.56
CA ALA A 335 -7.76 -14.27 -32.91
C ALA A 335 -9.20 -13.73 -32.93
N ALA A 336 -9.85 -13.57 -31.77
CA ALA A 336 -11.23 -13.09 -31.68
C ALA A 336 -11.31 -11.56 -31.87
N CYS A 337 -11.62 -11.13 -33.10
CA CYS A 337 -11.81 -9.70 -33.41
C CYS A 337 -13.13 -9.17 -32.78
N PRO A 338 -13.11 -8.16 -31.89
CA PRO A 338 -14.33 -7.66 -31.26
C PRO A 338 -15.27 -6.89 -32.20
N LEU A 339 -14.83 -6.62 -33.43
CA LEU A 339 -15.63 -6.03 -34.51
C LEU A 339 -16.40 -7.08 -35.34
N ASP A 340 -16.14 -8.37 -35.13
CA ASP A 340 -16.81 -9.45 -35.86
C ASP A 340 -18.26 -9.67 -35.43
N ALA A 341 -19.13 -9.95 -36.40
CA ALA A 341 -20.54 -10.25 -36.16
C ALA A 341 -20.79 -11.51 -35.30
N GLY A 342 -19.78 -12.37 -35.13
CA GLY A 342 -19.83 -13.53 -34.24
C GLY A 342 -19.40 -13.24 -32.79
N PHE A 343 -18.70 -12.12 -32.54
CA PHE A 343 -18.02 -11.87 -31.27
C PHE A 343 -18.97 -11.86 -30.07
N ALA A 344 -20.06 -11.09 -30.15
CA ALA A 344 -21.05 -10.99 -29.08
C ALA A 344 -21.77 -12.31 -28.74
N ALA A 345 -21.71 -13.32 -29.63
CA ALA A 345 -22.24 -14.66 -29.35
C ALA A 345 -21.21 -15.59 -28.68
N ALA A 346 -19.91 -15.35 -28.88
CA ALA A 346 -18.82 -16.04 -28.20
C ALA A 346 -18.51 -15.41 -26.83
N TYR A 347 -18.62 -14.08 -26.74
CA TYR A 347 -18.32 -13.25 -25.57
C TYR A 347 -19.55 -12.43 -25.13
N PRO A 348 -20.68 -13.07 -24.75
CA PRO A 348 -21.90 -12.37 -24.35
C PRO A 348 -21.73 -11.50 -23.09
N GLY A 349 -20.69 -11.75 -22.29
CA GLY A 349 -20.36 -10.96 -21.11
C GLY A 349 -19.59 -9.67 -21.41
N SER A 350 -19.03 -9.50 -22.61
CA SER A 350 -18.35 -8.26 -23.01
C SER A 350 -19.36 -7.17 -23.41
N ALA A 351 -19.13 -5.97 -22.91
CA ALA A 351 -20.01 -4.82 -23.00
C ALA A 351 -19.36 -3.71 -23.83
N LEU A 352 -19.74 -3.61 -25.11
CA LEU A 352 -19.22 -2.61 -26.04
C LEU A 352 -20.05 -1.32 -25.94
N PHE A 353 -19.52 -0.28 -25.31
CA PHE A 353 -20.16 1.04 -25.31
C PHE A 353 -20.04 1.77 -26.65
N ASP A 354 -20.97 2.68 -26.92
CA ASP A 354 -21.02 3.47 -28.15
C ASP A 354 -19.78 4.37 -28.27
N GLU A 355 -19.25 4.53 -29.48
CA GLU A 355 -18.06 5.34 -29.77
C GLU A 355 -18.20 6.79 -29.25
N GLY A 356 -17.16 7.28 -28.58
CA GLY A 356 -17.14 8.65 -28.04
C GLY A 356 -18.15 8.93 -26.92
N SER A 357 -18.84 7.89 -26.42
CA SER A 357 -19.88 8.06 -25.40
C SER A 357 -19.35 8.11 -23.96
N VAL A 358 -18.11 7.65 -23.69
CA VAL A 358 -17.55 7.66 -22.34
C VAL A 358 -17.39 9.10 -21.83
N GLN A 359 -17.94 9.37 -20.65
CA GLN A 359 -17.85 10.63 -19.92
C GLN A 359 -17.40 10.30 -18.50
N GLU A 360 -16.15 10.59 -18.17
CA GLU A 360 -15.64 10.45 -16.81
C GLU A 360 -16.41 11.33 -15.83
N LEU A 361 -16.62 10.80 -14.63
CA LEU A 361 -17.08 11.58 -13.50
C LEU A 361 -15.89 12.39 -12.95
N GLU A 362 -16.14 13.68 -12.70
CA GLU A 362 -15.23 14.53 -11.94
C GLU A 362 -15.63 14.39 -10.45
N PRO A 363 -14.84 13.67 -9.63
CA PRO A 363 -15.23 13.43 -8.25
C PRO A 363 -15.06 14.67 -7.36
N LEU A 364 -14.34 15.72 -7.78
CA LEU A 364 -14.12 16.93 -6.98
C LEU A 364 -14.77 18.19 -7.59
N THR A 365 -15.63 18.83 -6.83
CA THR A 365 -16.00 20.25 -7.04
C THR A 365 -15.09 21.13 -6.18
N ILE A 366 -14.50 22.16 -6.77
CA ILE A 366 -13.61 23.12 -6.09
C ILE A 366 -14.17 24.52 -6.27
N GLU A 367 -14.41 25.23 -5.16
CA GLU A 367 -15.03 26.56 -5.15
C GLU A 367 -14.27 27.48 -4.19
N ASP A 368 -13.98 28.72 -4.61
CA ASP A 368 -13.44 29.74 -3.70
C ASP A 368 -14.41 29.95 -2.53
N CYS A 369 -13.89 29.94 -1.31
CA CYS A 369 -14.66 30.09 -0.09
C CYS A 369 -14.05 31.13 0.85
N VAL A 370 -14.88 31.62 1.77
CA VAL A 370 -14.49 32.56 2.82
C VAL A 370 -14.71 31.94 4.19
N GLU A 371 -13.97 32.46 5.18
CA GLU A 371 -14.03 31.98 6.56
C GLU A 371 -15.47 31.92 7.12
N PRO A 372 -15.84 30.87 7.89
CA PRO A 372 -17.15 30.77 8.52
C PRO A 372 -17.50 32.02 9.34
N GLY A 373 -18.64 32.64 9.04
CA GLY A 373 -19.10 33.88 9.67
C GLY A 373 -18.52 35.17 9.08
N ALA A 374 -17.68 35.10 8.03
CA ALA A 374 -17.19 36.26 7.28
C ALA A 374 -17.93 36.50 5.96
N ALA A 375 -18.84 35.60 5.56
CA ALA A 375 -19.53 35.64 4.27
C ALA A 375 -20.48 36.83 4.06
N MET A 376 -20.36 37.46 2.89
CA MET A 376 -21.34 38.37 2.33
C MET A 376 -22.39 37.60 1.51
N PRO A 377 -23.57 38.19 1.20
CA PRO A 377 -24.60 37.52 0.41
C PRO A 377 -24.11 37.16 -1.00
N GLY A 378 -23.88 35.87 -1.24
CA GLY A 378 -23.35 35.32 -2.49
C GLY A 378 -22.02 34.59 -2.34
N ASP A 379 -21.32 34.75 -1.20
CA ASP A 379 -20.10 34.03 -0.89
C ASP A 379 -20.41 32.59 -0.42
N ILE A 380 -19.47 31.68 -0.62
CA ILE A 380 -19.50 30.32 -0.09
C ILE A 380 -18.69 30.29 1.20
N GLU A 381 -19.27 29.82 2.30
CA GLU A 381 -18.50 29.56 3.53
C GLU A 381 -17.69 28.28 3.37
N CYS A 382 -16.42 28.33 3.78
CA CYS A 382 -15.58 27.15 3.88
C CYS A 382 -16.17 26.18 4.92
N PRO A 383 -16.06 24.85 4.73
CA PRO A 383 -16.31 23.90 5.81
C PRO A 383 -15.53 24.30 7.07
N ALA A 384 -16.23 24.42 8.19
CA ALA A 384 -15.55 24.59 9.47
C ALA A 384 -14.67 23.36 9.71
N PHE A 385 -13.39 23.55 10.06
CA PHE A 385 -12.49 22.46 10.41
C PHE A 385 -13.17 21.57 11.46
N GLY A 386 -13.48 20.35 11.04
CA GLY A 386 -14.02 19.28 11.86
C GLY A 386 -13.00 18.17 11.82
N GLU A 387 -12.52 17.76 12.99
CA GLU A 387 -11.66 16.60 13.06
C GLU A 387 -12.42 15.36 12.58
N ASP A 388 -11.71 14.52 11.84
CA ASP A 388 -12.14 13.26 11.27
C ASP A 388 -12.31 12.20 12.38
N VAL A 389 -13.24 12.44 13.32
CA VAL A 389 -13.44 11.64 14.54
C VAL A 389 -14.60 10.66 14.38
N VAL A 390 -14.29 9.37 14.45
CA VAL A 390 -15.26 8.29 14.61
C VAL A 390 -15.35 7.94 16.09
N GLY A 391 -16.48 8.23 16.76
CA GLY A 391 -16.92 7.39 17.87
C GLY A 391 -16.98 7.92 19.32
N ASP A 392 -16.67 9.18 19.64
CA ASP A 392 -17.03 9.74 20.97
C ASP A 392 -17.32 11.26 20.91
N PRO A 393 -18.31 11.81 21.64
CA PRO A 393 -18.61 13.23 21.63
C PRO A 393 -17.70 13.99 22.60
N VAL A 394 -17.22 15.15 22.17
CA VAL A 394 -16.38 16.12 22.92
C VAL A 394 -16.72 16.20 24.43
N ALA A 395 -16.03 15.40 25.26
CA ALA A 395 -16.33 15.28 26.69
C ALA A 395 -15.10 15.07 27.60
N SER A 396 -13.90 15.42 27.16
CA SER A 396 -12.71 15.54 28.02
C SER A 396 -11.82 16.76 27.72
N ALA A 397 -11.82 17.27 26.49
CA ALA A 397 -11.13 18.52 26.11
C ALA A 397 -11.75 19.82 26.68
N SER A 398 -12.68 19.74 27.64
CA SER A 398 -13.36 20.86 28.31
C SER A 398 -12.45 21.80 29.14
N GLY A 399 -11.12 21.69 28.98
CA GLY A 399 -10.11 22.57 29.58
C GLY A 399 -9.54 23.64 28.63
N MET A 400 -9.62 23.47 27.30
CA MET A 400 -9.15 24.46 26.34
C MET A 400 -10.30 25.28 25.77
N MET A 401 -10.30 26.59 26.03
CA MET A 401 -11.27 27.52 25.44
C MET A 401 -11.00 27.67 23.94
N ILE A 402 -11.95 27.20 23.12
CA ILE A 402 -11.98 27.44 21.68
C ILE A 402 -12.15 28.95 21.45
N PHE A 403 -11.11 29.62 20.95
CA PHE A 403 -11.17 31.00 20.45
C PHE A 403 -10.91 31.02 18.95
N ARG A 404 -11.96 31.26 18.16
CA ARG A 404 -11.85 31.54 16.72
C ARG A 404 -11.61 33.04 16.48
N PRO A 405 -10.69 33.43 15.57
CA PRO A 405 -10.34 34.83 15.35
C PRO A 405 -11.36 35.53 14.43
N GLY A 406 -11.98 36.60 14.92
CA GLY A 406 -12.87 37.45 14.13
C GLY A 406 -12.53 38.94 14.31
N ALA A 407 -12.22 39.60 13.20
CA ALA A 407 -12.17 41.06 12.99
C ALA A 407 -11.37 41.96 13.98
N THR A 408 -10.36 42.64 13.43
CA THR A 408 -9.94 44.01 13.82
C THR A 408 -9.31 44.24 15.21
N HIS A 409 -8.34 43.42 15.63
CA HIS A 409 -7.25 43.90 16.49
C HIS A 409 -5.91 43.31 16.01
N GLY A 410 -5.08 44.14 15.36
CA GLY A 410 -3.75 43.75 14.94
C GLY A 410 -2.82 43.52 16.14
N ALA A 411 -2.02 42.45 16.08
CA ALA A 411 -1.00 42.06 17.05
C ALA A 411 -1.49 41.85 18.50
N GLN A 412 -1.94 40.62 18.83
CA GLN A 412 -1.59 39.93 20.10
C GLN A 412 -2.13 38.48 20.28
N PHE A 413 -3.04 37.98 19.43
CA PHE A 413 -3.64 36.64 19.59
C PHE A 413 -3.13 35.60 18.58
N ALA A 414 -1.82 35.33 18.60
CA ALA A 414 -1.17 34.25 17.86
C ALA A 414 -0.58 33.21 18.84
N ARG A 415 -1.43 32.48 19.56
CA ARG A 415 -1.03 31.45 20.55
C ARG A 415 -2.02 30.28 20.65
N GLY A 416 -2.03 29.44 19.62
CA GLY A 416 -2.16 27.99 19.80
C GLY A 416 -0.74 27.41 19.68
N ILE A 417 -0.14 27.00 20.81
CA ILE A 417 1.28 26.63 21.01
C ILE A 417 2.30 27.72 20.56
N PRO A 418 3.22 28.18 21.45
CA PRO A 418 4.22 29.18 21.07
C PRO A 418 5.40 28.55 20.33
N TYR A 419 5.28 28.35 19.01
CA TYR A 419 6.46 28.18 18.15
C TYR A 419 7.34 29.44 18.31
N ARG A 420 8.59 29.28 18.75
CA ARG A 420 9.55 30.40 18.84
C ARG A 420 10.08 30.75 17.45
N VAL A 421 9.24 31.38 16.63
CA VAL A 421 9.67 32.10 15.42
C VAL A 421 10.49 33.35 15.79
N GLU A 422 10.49 33.75 17.07
CA GLU A 422 11.18 34.96 17.60
C GLU A 422 12.69 35.00 17.30
N ASP A 423 13.35 33.86 17.06
CA ASP A 423 14.78 33.76 16.71
C ASP A 423 15.04 33.46 15.20
N ALA A 424 13.99 33.20 14.40
CA ALA A 424 14.11 32.86 12.99
C ALA A 424 14.17 34.14 12.13
N GLY A 425 15.38 34.57 11.77
CA GLY A 425 15.58 35.67 10.81
C GLY A 425 14.96 35.38 9.43
N PRO A 426 14.75 36.41 8.57
CA PRO A 426 14.12 36.23 7.26
C PRO A 426 14.79 35.18 6.36
N ASP A 427 16.09 35.01 6.50
CA ASP A 427 16.86 34.00 5.77
C ASP A 427 16.53 32.58 6.25
N ALA A 428 16.31 32.36 7.55
CA ALA A 428 15.92 31.04 8.09
C ALA A 428 14.53 30.61 7.64
N LEU A 429 13.58 31.55 7.51
CA LEU A 429 12.25 31.28 6.94
C LEU A 429 12.32 30.97 5.44
N ARG A 430 13.19 31.67 4.70
CA ARG A 430 13.44 31.42 3.28
C ARG A 430 14.08 30.05 3.03
N ASP A 431 15.07 29.70 3.84
CA ASP A 431 15.74 28.41 3.77
C ASP A 431 14.79 27.27 4.17
N GLY A 432 14.00 27.45 5.23
CA GLY A 432 12.92 26.54 5.63
C GLY A 432 11.89 26.29 4.52
N HIS A 433 11.47 27.34 3.82
CA HIS A 433 10.56 27.21 2.68
C HIS A 433 11.20 26.45 1.50
N ALA A 434 12.48 26.68 1.21
CA ALA A 434 13.19 25.95 0.16
C ALA A 434 13.35 24.46 0.49
N ARG A 435 13.62 24.13 1.76
CA ARG A 435 13.68 22.74 2.28
C ARG A 435 12.32 22.04 2.14
N ALA A 436 11.25 22.70 2.58
CA ALA A 436 9.89 22.19 2.43
C ALA A 436 9.56 21.87 0.97
N GLN A 437 9.84 22.79 0.04
CA GLN A 437 9.62 22.54 -1.39
C GLN A 437 10.42 21.34 -1.92
N ALA A 438 11.64 21.10 -1.42
CA ALA A 438 12.44 19.94 -1.82
C ALA A 438 11.87 18.62 -1.27
N ALA A 439 11.48 18.57 0.01
CA ALA A 439 10.84 17.40 0.61
C ALA A 439 9.50 17.07 -0.09
N LEU A 440 8.66 18.09 -0.32
CA LEU A 440 7.44 17.99 -1.12
C LEU A 440 7.69 17.52 -2.55
N ALA A 441 8.80 17.92 -3.18
CA ALA A 441 9.17 17.46 -4.51
C ALA A 441 9.60 15.98 -4.53
N GLY A 442 10.34 15.52 -3.51
CA GLY A 442 10.71 14.11 -3.36
C GLY A 442 9.47 13.23 -3.15
N VAL A 443 8.57 13.61 -2.24
CA VAL A 443 7.30 12.89 -2.03
C VAL A 443 6.42 12.95 -3.27
N ARG A 444 6.33 14.10 -3.97
CA ARG A 444 5.61 14.16 -5.26
C ARG A 444 6.26 13.34 -6.37
N LEU A 445 7.58 13.15 -6.37
CA LEU A 445 8.26 12.27 -7.32
C LEU A 445 7.94 10.79 -7.05
N ALA A 446 7.82 10.41 -5.77
CA ALA A 446 7.34 9.08 -5.38
C ALA A 446 5.90 8.77 -5.85
N LEU A 447 5.06 9.81 -5.99
CA LEU A 447 3.61 9.68 -6.16
C LEU A 447 3.09 10.06 -7.55
N ASN A 448 3.87 10.73 -8.42
CA ASN A 448 3.44 11.12 -9.77
C ASN A 448 4.12 10.27 -10.84
N GLY A 449 3.35 9.43 -11.54
CA GLY A 449 3.84 8.60 -12.66
C GLY A 449 4.11 9.33 -13.98
N ASP A 450 3.97 10.66 -14.03
CA ASP A 450 3.84 11.42 -15.29
C ASP A 450 5.16 11.96 -15.91
N ARG A 451 6.35 11.63 -15.36
CA ARG A 451 7.64 11.96 -16.00
C ARG A 451 8.69 10.86 -15.81
N PHE A 452 8.96 10.18 -16.94
CA PHE A 452 9.69 8.91 -17.09
C PHE A 452 8.95 7.69 -16.49
N PRO A 453 8.50 6.73 -17.33
CA PRO A 453 8.52 5.33 -16.94
C PRO A 453 9.98 4.79 -16.96
N ASP A 454 10.12 3.48 -16.70
CA ASP A 454 11.35 2.64 -16.81
C ASP A 454 11.97 2.18 -15.48
N ALA A 455 11.30 2.40 -14.34
CA ALA A 455 11.65 1.71 -13.10
C ALA A 455 11.06 0.29 -13.10
N MET A 456 11.89 -0.73 -13.29
CA MET A 456 11.50 -2.14 -13.19
C MET A 456 12.21 -2.80 -12.01
N SER A 457 11.46 -3.13 -10.96
CA SER A 457 12.01 -3.90 -9.82
C SER A 457 12.60 -5.21 -10.32
N ASN A 458 13.85 -5.49 -9.94
CA ASN A 458 14.59 -6.65 -10.39
C ASN A 458 14.92 -7.65 -9.27
N ALA A 459 14.97 -8.93 -9.62
CA ALA A 459 15.44 -10.00 -8.76
C ALA A 459 16.25 -11.01 -9.57
N ILE A 460 17.42 -11.39 -9.05
CA ILE A 460 18.24 -12.49 -9.57
C ILE A 460 18.57 -13.40 -8.40
N LEU A 461 18.30 -14.69 -8.53
CA LEU A 461 18.59 -15.69 -7.50
C LEU A 461 19.28 -16.88 -8.15
N VAL A 462 20.30 -17.44 -7.52
CA VAL A 462 21.14 -18.51 -8.07
C VAL A 462 21.19 -19.67 -7.08
N ASN A 463 20.94 -20.89 -7.56
CA ASN A 463 20.97 -22.10 -6.75
C ASN A 463 22.36 -22.34 -6.14
N ALA A 464 22.39 -22.97 -4.96
CA ALA A 464 23.61 -23.45 -4.31
C ALA A 464 24.51 -24.34 -5.19
N ASP A 465 23.96 -25.06 -6.18
CA ASP A 465 24.75 -25.94 -7.05
C ASP A 465 25.40 -25.22 -8.24
N GLN A 466 25.13 -23.91 -8.41
CA GLN A 466 25.77 -23.04 -9.41
C GLN A 466 26.84 -22.11 -8.81
N THR A 467 27.04 -22.12 -7.49
CA THR A 467 28.01 -21.26 -6.78
C THR A 467 29.25 -22.04 -6.35
N GLU A 468 30.37 -21.35 -6.10
CA GLU A 468 31.66 -22.00 -5.75
C GLU A 468 31.70 -22.46 -4.28
N ASP A 469 31.02 -21.73 -3.39
CA ASP A 469 30.95 -22.02 -1.95
C ASP A 469 29.84 -23.03 -1.59
N GLY A 470 28.89 -23.27 -2.50
CA GLY A 470 27.75 -24.16 -2.27
C GLY A 470 26.60 -23.51 -1.50
N HIS A 471 26.51 -22.18 -1.48
CA HIS A 471 25.40 -21.43 -0.90
C HIS A 471 24.64 -20.64 -1.97
N PRO A 472 23.30 -20.48 -1.85
CA PRO A 472 22.57 -19.66 -2.80
C PRO A 472 22.95 -18.19 -2.72
N ILE A 473 22.87 -17.48 -3.85
CA ILE A 473 23.12 -16.03 -3.93
C ILE A 473 21.88 -15.35 -4.49
N ALA A 474 21.44 -14.27 -3.84
CA ALA A 474 20.32 -13.45 -4.31
C ALA A 474 20.73 -11.97 -4.41
N VAL A 475 20.22 -11.30 -5.43
CA VAL A 475 20.31 -9.85 -5.63
C VAL A 475 18.90 -9.32 -5.82
N PHE A 476 18.46 -8.49 -4.87
CA PHE A 476 17.16 -7.85 -4.88
C PHE A 476 17.31 -6.35 -5.17
N GLY A 477 16.59 -5.84 -6.16
CA GLY A 477 16.64 -4.44 -6.59
C GLY A 477 15.25 -3.85 -6.84
N PRO A 478 14.44 -3.57 -5.80
CA PRO A 478 13.19 -2.86 -5.98
C PRO A 478 13.45 -1.41 -6.42
N GLN A 479 12.92 -1.03 -7.59
CA GLN A 479 13.25 0.26 -8.20
C GLN A 479 12.23 1.33 -7.83
N THR A 480 12.43 1.96 -6.67
CA THR A 480 11.56 3.03 -6.13
C THR A 480 12.10 4.45 -6.36
N GLY A 481 13.12 4.59 -7.22
CA GLY A 481 13.85 5.84 -7.43
C GLY A 481 14.86 6.18 -6.32
N TYR A 482 15.85 7.00 -6.68
CA TYR A 482 16.97 7.39 -5.81
C TYR A 482 16.90 8.89 -5.49
N PHE A 483 16.11 9.26 -4.48
CA PHE A 483 15.98 10.62 -3.98
C PHE A 483 15.97 10.65 -2.45
N SER A 484 16.29 11.81 -1.86
CA SER A 484 16.30 12.02 -0.42
C SER A 484 15.47 13.28 -0.08
N PRO A 485 14.57 13.24 0.93
CA PRO A 485 14.25 12.08 1.75
C PRO A 485 13.45 11.03 0.96
N GLN A 486 13.71 9.76 1.24
CA GLN A 486 13.06 8.64 0.56
C GLN A 486 11.85 8.16 1.38
N PHE A 487 10.80 7.69 0.70
CA PHE A 487 9.51 7.34 1.33
C PHE A 487 9.50 5.98 2.04
N LEU A 488 10.56 5.19 1.89
CA LEU A 488 10.86 4.04 2.71
C LEU A 488 11.79 4.44 3.86
N VAL A 489 11.75 3.64 4.90
CA VAL A 489 12.70 3.64 6.03
C VAL A 489 13.35 2.28 6.10
N GLU A 490 14.58 2.21 6.59
CA GLU A 490 15.17 0.95 7.07
C GLU A 490 15.11 0.95 8.60
N PHE A 491 14.87 -0.21 9.18
CA PHE A 491 15.05 -0.44 10.61
C PHE A 491 15.42 -1.89 10.89
N SER A 492 16.00 -2.12 12.07
CA SER A 492 16.24 -3.44 12.67
C SER A 492 15.39 -3.57 13.93
N GLN A 493 14.54 -4.59 14.02
CA GLN A 493 13.60 -4.83 15.12
C GLN A 493 14.02 -6.07 15.91
N GLN A 494 14.28 -5.92 17.20
CA GLN A 494 14.79 -6.99 18.08
C GLN A 494 14.03 -7.09 19.39
N GLY A 495 13.49 -8.28 19.68
CA GLY A 495 12.84 -8.60 20.96
C GLY A 495 11.35 -8.88 20.83
N GLY A 496 10.70 -9.33 21.91
CA GLY A 496 9.26 -9.62 21.88
C GLY A 496 8.81 -10.69 20.87
N GLY A 497 9.73 -11.51 20.35
CA GLY A 497 9.46 -12.44 19.23
C GLY A 497 9.52 -11.80 17.84
N ILE A 498 10.14 -10.61 17.70
CA ILE A 498 10.49 -10.00 16.42
C ILE A 498 12.01 -10.02 16.24
N HIS A 499 12.44 -10.49 15.07
CA HIS A 499 13.82 -10.42 14.59
C HIS A 499 13.82 -10.17 13.08
N SER A 500 13.76 -8.90 12.66
CA SER A 500 13.73 -8.52 11.24
C SER A 500 14.53 -7.25 10.98
N ARG A 501 15.20 -7.18 9.82
CA ARG A 501 15.89 -5.97 9.34
C ARG A 501 15.63 -5.82 7.85
N GLY A 502 15.48 -4.58 7.43
CA GLY A 502 15.31 -4.22 6.03
C GLY A 502 14.44 -2.99 5.91
N MET A 503 13.77 -2.83 4.77
CA MET A 503 12.98 -1.63 4.47
C MET A 503 11.48 -1.83 4.62
N ALA A 504 10.83 -0.77 5.04
CA ALA A 504 9.38 -0.60 5.11
C ALA A 504 8.97 0.71 4.44
N PHE A 505 7.72 0.83 3.98
CA PHE A 505 7.17 2.14 3.66
C PHE A 505 7.04 2.96 4.95
N ALA A 506 7.44 4.23 4.92
CA ALA A 506 7.38 5.10 6.09
C ALA A 506 5.92 5.21 6.58
N GLY A 507 5.70 4.90 7.85
CA GLY A 507 4.37 4.81 8.45
C GLY A 507 3.75 3.41 8.47
N LEU A 508 4.47 2.36 8.04
CA LEU A 508 4.10 0.95 8.25
C LEU A 508 4.99 0.30 9.34
N PRO A 509 4.45 -0.60 10.19
CA PRO A 509 5.15 -1.13 11.37
C PRO A 509 6.12 -2.29 11.11
N TYR A 510 6.16 -2.86 9.91
CA TYR A 510 6.92 -4.09 9.60
C TYR A 510 7.88 -3.93 8.44
N VAL A 511 8.99 -4.67 8.48
CA VAL A 511 9.88 -4.88 7.33
C VAL A 511 9.08 -5.54 6.20
N ILE A 512 8.99 -4.85 5.06
CA ILE A 512 8.26 -5.30 3.86
C ILE A 512 9.19 -6.09 2.93
N ILE A 513 10.45 -5.65 2.80
CA ILE A 513 11.53 -6.32 2.06
C ILE A 513 12.78 -6.31 2.94
N GLY A 514 13.43 -7.46 3.10
CA GLY A 514 14.58 -7.58 3.99
C GLY A 514 14.90 -9.02 4.38
N ARG A 515 15.33 -9.18 5.64
CA ARG A 515 15.80 -10.44 6.20
C ARG A 515 15.17 -10.77 7.56
N GLY A 516 15.08 -12.07 7.80
CA GLY A 516 14.93 -12.68 9.10
C GLY A 516 16.30 -13.11 9.65
N ILE A 517 16.30 -14.09 10.54
CA ILE A 517 17.52 -14.63 11.17
C ILE A 517 18.43 -15.30 10.14
N ASP A 518 17.90 -16.23 9.34
CA ASP A 518 18.63 -17.16 8.47
C ASP A 518 18.14 -17.17 7.01
N HIS A 519 17.27 -16.23 6.65
CA HIS A 519 16.64 -16.13 5.34
C HIS A 519 16.37 -14.66 4.96
N ALA A 520 16.18 -14.40 3.67
CA ALA A 520 15.76 -13.09 3.15
C ALA A 520 14.66 -13.22 2.09
N TRP A 521 13.90 -12.13 1.93
CA TRP A 521 12.81 -12.04 0.97
C TRP A 521 12.74 -10.65 0.31
N SER A 522 12.20 -10.62 -0.90
CA SER A 522 11.92 -9.38 -1.63
C SER A 522 10.78 -9.54 -2.63
N ALA A 523 10.33 -8.42 -3.19
CA ALA A 523 9.30 -8.38 -4.22
C ALA A 523 9.72 -7.57 -5.45
N THR A 524 9.20 -7.97 -6.59
CA THR A 524 8.99 -7.11 -7.75
C THR A 524 7.48 -7.03 -8.01
N SER A 525 6.97 -5.92 -8.55
CA SER A 525 5.57 -5.87 -8.99
C SER A 525 5.30 -6.95 -10.05
N SER A 526 4.19 -7.67 -9.94
CA SER A 526 3.76 -8.58 -10.99
C SER A 526 2.82 -7.90 -11.97
N GLY A 527 1.92 -7.06 -11.45
CA GLY A 527 0.86 -6.43 -12.24
C GLY A 527 -0.14 -7.46 -12.74
N ASP A 528 -0.45 -8.50 -11.95
CA ASP A 528 -1.52 -9.42 -12.31
C ASP A 528 -2.87 -8.72 -12.28
N ASP A 529 -3.75 -9.24 -13.12
CA ASP A 529 -5.07 -8.69 -13.34
C ASP A 529 -6.03 -9.04 -12.18
N ILE A 530 -6.26 -8.05 -11.31
CA ILE A 530 -7.18 -8.13 -10.15
C ILE A 530 -8.29 -7.06 -10.19
N THR A 531 -8.45 -6.39 -11.33
CA THR A 531 -9.30 -5.22 -11.47
C THR A 531 -10.07 -5.28 -12.79
N ASP A 532 -11.40 -5.42 -12.72
CA ASP A 532 -12.28 -5.44 -13.90
C ASP A 532 -13.09 -4.13 -14.01
N VAL A 533 -13.30 -3.62 -15.22
CA VAL A 533 -14.30 -2.60 -15.51
C VAL A 533 -15.67 -3.24 -15.77
N ARG A 534 -16.63 -2.90 -14.90
CA ARG A 534 -18.02 -3.33 -14.98
C ARG A 534 -18.90 -2.26 -15.63
N VAL A 535 -19.72 -2.67 -16.59
CA VAL A 535 -20.74 -1.84 -17.25
C VAL A 535 -22.11 -2.15 -16.69
N LEU A 536 -22.72 -1.16 -16.03
CA LEU A 536 -23.99 -1.29 -15.31
C LEU A 536 -25.11 -0.58 -16.07
N ARG A 537 -26.19 -1.30 -16.41
CA ARG A 537 -27.39 -0.68 -17.02
C ARG A 537 -28.10 0.18 -15.97
N LEU A 538 -28.23 1.47 -16.23
CA LEU A 538 -28.90 2.40 -15.31
C LEU A 538 -30.42 2.19 -15.33
N CYS A 539 -31.05 2.45 -14.18
CA CYS A 539 -32.50 2.37 -13.98
C CYS A 539 -32.96 3.46 -13.01
N GLU A 540 -34.28 3.71 -12.98
CA GLU A 540 -34.91 4.55 -11.96
C GLU A 540 -35.78 3.70 -11.03
N MET A 541 -35.73 4.00 -9.73
CA MET A 541 -36.44 3.23 -8.69
C MET A 541 -37.96 3.31 -8.80
N ASP A 542 -38.49 4.35 -9.47
CA ASP A 542 -39.92 4.53 -9.74
C ASP A 542 -40.37 3.97 -11.11
N GLY A 543 -39.42 3.46 -11.92
CA GLY A 543 -39.66 2.93 -13.26
C GLY A 543 -39.72 3.98 -14.37
N ALA A 544 -39.26 5.22 -14.13
CA ALA A 544 -39.04 6.20 -15.18
C ALA A 544 -37.92 5.79 -16.16
N ASP A 545 -37.85 6.48 -17.31
CA ASP A 545 -36.76 6.28 -18.29
C ASP A 545 -35.42 6.73 -17.68
N PRO A 546 -34.38 5.87 -17.64
CA PRO A 546 -33.10 6.22 -17.04
C PRO A 546 -32.34 7.25 -17.88
N THR A 547 -31.41 7.93 -17.22
CA THR A 547 -30.51 8.93 -17.80
C THR A 547 -29.08 8.67 -17.33
N ARG A 548 -28.11 9.44 -17.84
CA ARG A 548 -26.73 9.41 -17.30
C ARG A 548 -26.59 9.96 -15.88
N ALA A 549 -27.62 10.63 -15.36
CA ALA A 549 -27.65 11.14 -13.99
C ALA A 549 -28.36 10.18 -13.01
N SER A 550 -28.87 9.04 -13.49
CA SER A 550 -29.51 8.02 -12.64
C SER A 550 -28.51 7.40 -11.68
N THR A 551 -28.88 7.27 -10.41
CA THR A 551 -28.03 6.74 -9.33
C THR A 551 -28.44 5.34 -8.88
N SER A 552 -29.08 4.57 -9.78
CA SER A 552 -29.46 3.18 -9.57
C SER A 552 -29.19 2.35 -10.82
N TYR A 553 -28.93 1.05 -10.65
CA TYR A 553 -28.55 0.12 -11.71
C TYR A 553 -29.28 -1.22 -11.61
N LEU A 554 -29.41 -1.93 -12.73
CA LEU A 554 -29.99 -3.27 -12.77
C LEU A 554 -28.96 -4.33 -12.35
N TYR A 555 -29.24 -5.01 -11.24
CA TYR A 555 -28.50 -6.18 -10.76
C TYR A 555 -29.45 -7.38 -10.58
N ASN A 556 -29.17 -8.50 -11.24
CA ASN A 556 -30.05 -9.68 -11.27
C ASN A 556 -31.53 -9.36 -11.60
N GLY A 557 -31.75 -8.37 -12.48
CA GLY A 557 -33.08 -7.90 -12.89
C GLY A 557 -33.81 -7.00 -11.88
N VAL A 558 -33.18 -6.66 -10.75
CA VAL A 558 -33.69 -5.73 -9.73
C VAL A 558 -32.99 -4.39 -9.89
N CYS A 559 -33.71 -3.28 -9.76
CA CYS A 559 -33.10 -1.95 -9.69
C CYS A 559 -32.54 -1.72 -8.28
N THR A 560 -31.22 -1.52 -8.19
CA THR A 560 -30.43 -1.38 -6.98
C THR A 560 -29.88 0.04 -6.88
N GLU A 561 -30.05 0.67 -5.72
CA GLU A 561 -29.52 2.01 -5.44
C GLU A 561 -28.01 1.99 -5.25
N MET A 562 -27.31 2.97 -5.84
CA MET A 562 -25.88 3.21 -5.59
C MET A 562 -25.70 3.98 -4.29
N LEU A 563 -24.65 3.66 -3.52
CA LEU A 563 -24.23 4.53 -2.43
C LEU A 563 -23.80 5.88 -3.03
N GLN A 564 -24.35 6.95 -2.46
CA GLN A 564 -23.95 8.32 -2.72
C GLN A 564 -23.38 8.89 -1.42
N ARG A 565 -22.13 9.35 -1.45
CA ARG A 565 -21.49 10.05 -0.32
C ARG A 565 -20.88 11.35 -0.81
N THR A 566 -21.03 12.40 -0.02
CA THR A 566 -20.39 13.70 -0.27
C THR A 566 -19.55 14.06 0.95
N ASP A 567 -18.23 14.14 0.74
CA ASP A 567 -17.27 14.62 1.73
C ASP A 567 -16.93 16.07 1.39
N SER A 568 -16.60 16.90 2.39
CA SER A 568 -16.14 18.27 2.12
C SER A 568 -15.12 18.75 3.13
N TRP A 569 -14.07 19.40 2.64
CA TRP A 569 -13.00 19.99 3.44
C TRP A 569 -12.54 21.34 2.87
N THR A 570 -11.62 21.99 3.57
CA THR A 570 -11.09 23.32 3.21
C THR A 570 -9.65 23.17 2.77
N ALA A 571 -9.35 23.51 1.52
CA ALA A 571 -7.98 23.71 1.08
C ALA A 571 -7.54 25.12 1.49
N GLU A 572 -6.90 25.23 2.64
CA GLU A 572 -6.45 26.51 3.21
C GLU A 572 -5.21 27.06 2.48
N SER A 573 -5.21 28.37 2.24
CA SER A 573 -4.12 29.05 1.55
C SER A 573 -2.94 29.28 2.48
N ASN A 574 -1.77 28.80 2.06
CA ASN A 574 -0.53 28.86 2.82
C ASN A 574 0.58 29.63 2.08
N LEU A 575 1.79 29.66 2.65
CA LEU A 575 2.93 30.39 2.10
C LEU A 575 3.37 29.92 0.68
N THR A 576 2.93 28.74 0.22
CA THR A 576 3.21 28.22 -1.13
C THR A 576 2.12 28.57 -2.14
N THR A 577 0.90 28.88 -1.67
CA THR A 577 -0.27 29.25 -2.48
C THR A 577 -0.65 30.72 -2.29
N ALA A 578 0.28 31.54 -1.80
CA ALA A 578 0.01 32.93 -1.39
C ALA A 578 -0.66 33.76 -2.50
N GLY A 579 -1.85 34.28 -2.20
CA GLY A 579 -2.69 35.04 -3.14
C GLY A 579 -3.84 34.23 -3.76
N THR A 580 -3.83 32.90 -3.64
CA THR A 580 -5.02 32.06 -3.85
C THR A 580 -5.95 32.19 -2.64
N PRO A 581 -7.28 32.33 -2.81
CA PRO A 581 -8.24 32.21 -1.71
C PRO A 581 -8.23 30.82 -1.06
N ASN A 582 -8.88 30.68 0.10
CA ASN A 582 -9.25 29.36 0.62
C ASN A 582 -10.27 28.74 -0.34
N GLN A 583 -10.22 27.43 -0.55
CA GLN A 583 -11.14 26.75 -1.47
C GLN A 583 -11.87 25.60 -0.77
N ARG A 584 -13.20 25.58 -0.86
CA ARG A 584 -14.01 24.43 -0.47
C ARG A 584 -13.79 23.34 -1.51
N VAL A 585 -13.37 22.18 -1.05
CA VAL A 585 -13.31 20.96 -1.86
C VAL A 585 -14.48 20.09 -1.46
N THR A 586 -15.26 19.64 -2.44
CA THR A 586 -16.38 18.73 -2.25
C THR A 586 -16.15 17.47 -3.07
N ARG A 587 -15.96 16.34 -2.40
CA ARG A 587 -15.74 15.03 -3.02
C ARG A 587 -17.04 14.26 -3.08
N ASN A 588 -17.49 13.92 -4.28
CA ASN A 588 -18.67 13.09 -4.50
C ASN A 588 -18.24 11.68 -4.88
N ILE A 589 -18.60 10.70 -4.05
CA ILE A 589 -18.41 9.27 -4.29
C ILE A 589 -19.75 8.66 -4.67
N LEU A 590 -19.82 8.10 -5.87
CA LEU A 590 -20.90 7.24 -6.33
C LEU A 590 -20.34 5.82 -6.39
N ARG A 591 -20.94 4.87 -5.67
CA ARG A 591 -20.43 3.50 -5.55
C ARG A 591 -21.54 2.47 -5.72
N ALA A 592 -21.39 1.56 -6.68
CA ALA A 592 -22.26 0.40 -6.81
C ALA A 592 -21.93 -0.61 -5.69
N PRO A 593 -22.85 -0.91 -4.74
CA PRO A 593 -22.55 -1.80 -3.62
C PRO A 593 -22.12 -3.21 -4.05
N ASP A 594 -22.57 -3.66 -5.22
CA ASP A 594 -22.21 -4.98 -5.74
C ASP A 594 -20.88 -5.00 -6.51
N TYR A 595 -20.19 -3.87 -6.75
CA TYR A 595 -18.96 -3.86 -7.59
C TYR A 595 -17.84 -2.89 -7.15
N GLY A 596 -18.13 -1.62 -6.86
CA GLY A 596 -17.11 -0.62 -6.57
C GLY A 596 -17.42 0.81 -7.04
N PRO A 597 -16.42 1.72 -7.02
CA PRO A 597 -16.60 3.12 -7.39
C PRO A 597 -16.99 3.31 -8.85
N VAL A 598 -17.99 4.13 -9.12
CA VAL A 598 -18.34 4.60 -10.47
C VAL A 598 -17.34 5.67 -10.87
N PHE A 599 -16.68 5.50 -12.01
CA PHE A 599 -15.68 6.45 -12.52
C PHE A 599 -16.12 7.16 -13.81
N ALA A 600 -17.08 6.60 -14.55
CA ALA A 600 -17.60 7.18 -15.79
C ALA A 600 -19.05 6.77 -16.08
N THR A 601 -19.67 7.44 -17.05
CA THR A 601 -20.92 7.01 -17.70
C THR A 601 -20.70 6.85 -19.19
N ALA A 602 -21.45 5.96 -19.83
CA ALA A 602 -21.43 5.77 -21.28
C ALA A 602 -22.84 5.53 -21.81
N THR A 603 -22.98 5.18 -23.08
CA THR A 603 -24.18 4.52 -23.60
C THR A 603 -23.81 3.21 -24.27
N VAL A 604 -24.73 2.25 -24.28
CA VAL A 604 -24.64 1.01 -25.07
C VAL A 604 -25.94 0.89 -25.86
N GLU A 605 -25.85 0.88 -27.20
CA GLU A 605 -27.03 0.93 -28.08
C GLU A 605 -27.92 2.16 -27.80
N GLY A 606 -27.31 3.27 -27.36
CA GLY A 606 -27.99 4.49 -26.91
C GLY A 606 -28.63 4.44 -25.51
N ALA A 607 -28.66 3.29 -24.83
CA ALA A 607 -29.14 3.18 -23.46
C ALA A 607 -28.05 3.62 -22.46
N PRO A 608 -28.37 4.42 -21.41
CA PRO A 608 -27.38 4.94 -20.48
C PRO A 608 -26.82 3.85 -19.55
N VAL A 609 -25.50 3.87 -19.36
CA VAL A 609 -24.78 2.94 -18.48
C VAL A 609 -23.79 3.68 -17.58
N ALA A 610 -23.50 3.11 -16.41
CA ALA A 610 -22.38 3.50 -15.55
C ALA A 610 -21.21 2.53 -15.73
N LEU A 611 -19.99 3.05 -15.63
CA LEU A 611 -18.74 2.29 -15.64
C LEU A 611 -18.15 2.30 -14.23
N VAL A 612 -17.86 1.11 -13.70
CA VAL A 612 -17.39 0.87 -12.33
C VAL A 612 -16.07 0.12 -12.35
N VAL A 613 -15.17 0.48 -11.44
CA VAL A 613 -13.96 -0.32 -11.15
C VAL A 613 -14.30 -1.36 -10.08
N GLN A 614 -14.20 -2.65 -10.41
CA GLN A 614 -14.27 -3.76 -9.45
C GLN A 614 -12.86 -4.26 -9.17
N ARG A 615 -12.34 -4.04 -7.95
CA ARG A 615 -11.03 -4.53 -7.50
C ARG A 615 -11.21 -5.58 -6.40
N SER A 616 -10.50 -6.71 -6.48
CA SER A 616 -10.61 -7.80 -5.51
C SER A 616 -10.13 -7.44 -4.10
N THR A 617 -9.21 -6.47 -3.96
CA THR A 617 -8.70 -6.00 -2.67
C THR A 617 -9.51 -4.87 -2.03
N PHE A 618 -10.59 -4.38 -2.64
CA PHE A 618 -11.40 -3.28 -2.10
C PHE A 618 -12.04 -3.69 -0.76
N PHE A 619 -11.84 -2.92 0.31
CA PHE A 619 -12.14 -3.31 1.72
C PHE A 619 -11.33 -4.51 2.25
N GLY A 620 -10.21 -4.82 1.60
CA GLY A 620 -9.22 -5.84 1.93
C GLY A 620 -7.79 -5.27 1.92
N GLU A 621 -7.66 -3.95 2.04
CA GLU A 621 -6.38 -3.25 2.15
C GLU A 621 -5.65 -3.68 3.44
N VAL A 622 -6.36 -3.66 4.58
CA VAL A 622 -5.80 -4.01 5.88
C VAL A 622 -5.40 -5.50 5.98
N ASP A 623 -6.03 -6.37 5.18
CA ASP A 623 -5.79 -7.81 5.20
C ASP A 623 -4.39 -8.19 4.68
N SER A 624 -3.73 -7.29 3.92
CA SER A 624 -2.31 -7.41 3.52
C SER A 624 -1.33 -7.39 4.70
N VAL A 625 -1.78 -7.14 5.95
CA VAL A 625 -0.92 -7.18 7.15
C VAL A 625 -0.41 -8.58 7.50
N ARG A 626 -1.15 -9.63 7.11
CA ARG A 626 -0.88 -11.03 7.49
C ARG A 626 0.52 -11.54 7.16
N PRO A 627 1.03 -11.44 5.92
CA PRO A 627 2.38 -11.91 5.60
C PRO A 627 3.45 -11.20 6.42
N PHE A 628 3.31 -9.88 6.65
CA PHE A 628 4.32 -9.10 7.37
C PHE A 628 4.31 -9.32 8.89
N LEU A 629 3.15 -9.68 9.46
CA LEU A 629 3.09 -10.24 10.82
C LEU A 629 3.90 -11.55 10.90
N ALA A 630 3.76 -12.42 9.90
CA ALA A 630 4.44 -13.71 9.83
C ALA A 630 5.97 -13.58 9.55
N THR A 631 6.38 -12.64 8.69
CA THR A 631 7.81 -12.35 8.46
C THR A 631 8.48 -11.80 9.72
N ALA A 632 7.81 -10.90 10.46
CA ALA A 632 8.31 -10.39 11.73
C ALA A 632 8.54 -11.52 12.77
N ARG A 633 7.67 -12.53 12.79
CA ARG A 633 7.81 -13.74 13.62
C ARG A 633 8.84 -14.77 13.13
N ASN A 634 9.42 -14.56 11.94
CA ASN A 634 10.28 -15.52 11.24
C ASN A 634 9.57 -16.84 10.90
N ASP A 635 8.29 -16.79 10.53
CA ASP A 635 7.49 -17.99 10.19
C ASP A 635 7.97 -18.67 8.88
N MET A 636 8.74 -17.98 8.02
CA MET A 636 9.23 -18.46 6.71
C MET A 636 10.48 -19.36 6.80
N VAL A 637 10.36 -20.44 7.57
CA VAL A 637 11.46 -21.37 7.90
C VAL A 637 11.89 -22.30 6.75
N ASN A 638 11.23 -22.23 5.59
CA ASN A 638 11.55 -22.95 4.34
C ASN A 638 10.67 -22.42 3.18
N PRO A 639 10.91 -22.85 1.92
CA PRO A 639 10.10 -22.46 0.76
C PRO A 639 8.59 -22.75 0.85
N ASP A 640 8.16 -23.87 1.43
CA ASP A 640 6.72 -24.19 1.57
C ASP A 640 6.04 -23.20 2.53
N ALA A 641 6.70 -22.85 3.64
CA ALA A 641 6.22 -21.85 4.58
C ALA A 641 6.20 -20.44 3.96
N PHE A 642 7.19 -20.11 3.12
CA PHE A 642 7.20 -18.87 2.32
C PHE A 642 5.99 -18.78 1.37
N TYR A 643 5.60 -19.88 0.72
CA TYR A 643 4.40 -19.96 -0.11
C TYR A 643 3.12 -19.72 0.70
N ASP A 644 2.95 -20.41 1.83
CA ASP A 644 1.78 -20.22 2.71
C ASP A 644 1.68 -18.78 3.25
N VAL A 645 2.82 -18.16 3.58
CA VAL A 645 2.90 -16.76 4.04
C VAL A 645 2.46 -15.79 2.94
N PHE A 646 3.07 -15.80 1.76
CA PHE A 646 2.74 -14.81 0.72
C PHE A 646 1.47 -15.09 -0.07
N ASN A 647 0.93 -16.32 -0.02
CA ASN A 647 -0.43 -16.61 -0.45
C ASN A 647 -1.50 -15.92 0.43
N SER A 648 -1.12 -15.39 1.60
CA SER A 648 -1.98 -14.54 2.43
C SER A 648 -1.89 -13.04 2.14
N LEU A 649 -1.11 -12.60 1.14
CA LEU A 649 -1.08 -11.21 0.69
C LEU A 649 -2.25 -10.90 -0.25
N THR A 650 -2.90 -9.74 -0.08
CA THR A 650 -4.03 -9.38 -0.95
C THR A 650 -3.60 -8.76 -2.28
N GLY A 651 -2.50 -8.01 -2.31
CA GLY A 651 -1.94 -7.37 -3.50
C GLY A 651 -1.06 -8.25 -4.40
N THR A 652 -0.88 -7.82 -5.65
CA THR A 652 -0.20 -8.58 -6.71
C THR A 652 1.31 -8.30 -6.77
N PHE A 653 2.13 -9.31 -6.48
CA PHE A 653 3.59 -9.22 -6.53
C PHE A 653 4.24 -10.56 -6.92
N ASN A 654 5.43 -10.46 -7.49
CA ASN A 654 6.39 -11.54 -7.63
C ASN A 654 7.29 -11.53 -6.38
N TRP A 655 7.11 -12.47 -5.47
CA TRP A 655 7.93 -12.65 -4.27
C TRP A 655 9.07 -13.61 -4.51
N PHE A 656 10.19 -13.35 -3.83
CA PHE A 656 11.40 -14.14 -3.88
C PHE A 656 11.89 -14.44 -2.46
N TYR A 657 12.48 -15.61 -2.28
CA TYR A 657 13.00 -16.12 -1.02
C TYR A 657 14.37 -16.75 -1.21
N VAL A 658 15.24 -16.60 -0.22
CA VAL A 658 16.54 -17.27 -0.13
C VAL A 658 16.83 -17.69 1.31
N ASP A 659 17.32 -18.92 1.48
CA ASP A 659 17.91 -19.44 2.72
C ASP A 659 19.31 -20.03 2.44
N ALA A 660 19.95 -20.64 3.44
CA ALA A 660 21.29 -21.23 3.33
C ALA A 660 21.45 -22.39 2.30
N SER A 661 20.35 -22.86 1.68
CA SER A 661 20.31 -24.01 0.76
C SER A 661 19.32 -23.86 -0.40
N ASN A 662 18.30 -23.00 -0.29
CA ASN A 662 17.22 -22.89 -1.26
C ASN A 662 17.01 -21.46 -1.80
N ILE A 663 16.53 -21.38 -3.04
CA ILE A 663 15.85 -20.20 -3.59
C ILE A 663 14.41 -20.56 -3.95
N ALA A 664 13.48 -19.63 -3.77
CA ALA A 664 12.09 -19.82 -4.20
C ALA A 664 11.48 -18.55 -4.79
N TYR A 665 10.52 -18.76 -5.68
CA TYR A 665 9.71 -17.75 -6.35
C TYR A 665 8.22 -18.05 -6.10
N PHE A 666 7.42 -17.03 -5.83
CA PHE A 666 5.96 -17.11 -5.67
C PHE A 666 5.26 -15.86 -6.21
N ASN A 667 4.18 -16.03 -6.97
CA ASN A 667 3.33 -14.94 -7.43
C ASN A 667 2.08 -14.82 -6.53
N SER A 668 1.90 -13.68 -5.85
CA SER A 668 0.78 -13.43 -4.92
C SER A 668 -0.35 -12.62 -5.54
N GLY A 669 -1.53 -12.65 -4.89
CA GLY A 669 -2.62 -11.70 -5.12
C GLY A 669 -4.00 -12.37 -5.08
N LEU A 670 -5.05 -11.57 -4.87
CA LEU A 670 -6.44 -12.06 -4.94
C LEU A 670 -6.92 -12.18 -6.40
N LEU A 671 -6.40 -13.17 -7.12
CA LEU A 671 -6.69 -13.39 -8.54
C LEU A 671 -8.13 -13.90 -8.74
N PRO A 672 -8.99 -13.18 -9.49
CA PRO A 672 -10.40 -13.54 -9.67
C PRO A 672 -10.59 -14.75 -10.60
N ILE A 673 -11.69 -15.48 -10.40
CA ILE A 673 -12.14 -16.57 -11.27
C ILE A 673 -13.32 -16.02 -12.05
N ARG A 674 -13.06 -15.58 -13.28
CA ARG A 674 -14.05 -14.88 -14.12
C ARG A 674 -15.11 -15.85 -14.65
N ALA A 675 -16.25 -15.30 -15.02
CA ALA A 675 -17.31 -16.07 -15.66
C ALA A 675 -16.90 -16.54 -17.07
N ALA A 676 -17.51 -17.61 -17.56
CA ALA A 676 -17.33 -18.01 -18.96
C ALA A 676 -18.03 -17.00 -19.91
N GLY A 677 -17.47 -16.80 -21.10
CA GLY A 677 -18.03 -15.88 -22.10
C GLY A 677 -17.72 -14.39 -21.86
N ILE A 678 -16.68 -14.08 -21.09
CA ILE A 678 -16.05 -12.75 -21.01
C ILE A 678 -14.73 -12.75 -21.77
N HIS A 679 -14.36 -11.60 -22.32
CA HIS A 679 -13.01 -11.33 -22.83
C HIS A 679 -12.31 -10.40 -21.83
N PRO A 680 -11.13 -10.75 -21.28
CA PRO A 680 -10.54 -9.99 -20.17
C PRO A 680 -10.11 -8.58 -20.57
N ASP A 681 -9.68 -8.34 -21.82
CA ASP A 681 -9.31 -7.00 -22.29
C ASP A 681 -10.47 -6.06 -22.64
N LEU A 682 -11.73 -6.47 -22.38
CA LEU A 682 -12.92 -5.70 -22.73
C LEU A 682 -13.87 -5.53 -21.53
N PRO A 683 -14.54 -4.37 -21.40
CA PRO A 683 -15.43 -4.10 -20.28
C PRO A 683 -16.49 -5.19 -20.16
N GLN A 684 -16.82 -5.60 -18.94
CA GLN A 684 -17.73 -6.71 -18.69
C GLN A 684 -19.10 -6.23 -18.19
N TRP A 685 -20.19 -6.88 -18.57
CA TRP A 685 -21.51 -6.60 -18.02
C TRP A 685 -21.55 -6.89 -16.52
N GLY A 686 -21.99 -5.92 -15.73
CA GLY A 686 -22.26 -6.09 -14.29
C GLY A 686 -23.73 -6.40 -14.01
N THR A 687 -24.26 -7.45 -14.63
CA THR A 687 -25.68 -7.85 -14.51
C THR A 687 -25.97 -8.87 -13.41
N GLY A 688 -24.96 -9.50 -12.80
CA GLY A 688 -25.12 -10.68 -11.95
C GLY A 688 -24.79 -12.00 -12.65
N GLU A 689 -24.87 -12.05 -13.99
CA GLU A 689 -24.64 -13.27 -14.78
C GLU A 689 -23.14 -13.52 -15.06
N PHE A 690 -22.36 -12.45 -15.18
CA PHE A 690 -20.93 -12.49 -15.51
C PHE A 690 -20.02 -12.10 -14.34
N ASP A 691 -20.57 -12.13 -13.13
CA ASP A 691 -19.83 -11.87 -11.89
C ASP A 691 -18.71 -12.90 -11.72
N TRP A 692 -17.62 -12.49 -11.05
CA TRP A 692 -16.61 -13.43 -10.58
C TRP A 692 -17.27 -14.56 -9.77
N GLN A 693 -16.90 -15.80 -10.07
CA GLN A 693 -17.58 -17.00 -9.56
C GLN A 693 -17.62 -17.07 -8.03
N GLN A 694 -16.70 -16.35 -7.38
CA GLN A 694 -16.47 -16.44 -5.95
C GLN A 694 -17.21 -15.40 -5.11
N THR A 695 -17.81 -14.38 -5.73
CA THR A 695 -18.70 -13.45 -4.98
C THR A 695 -20.11 -14.02 -4.88
N GLY A 696 -20.56 -14.79 -5.88
CA GLY A 696 -21.90 -15.41 -5.99
C GLY A 696 -23.08 -14.43 -5.94
N THR A 697 -22.79 -13.14 -5.80
CA THR A 697 -23.69 -12.04 -5.41
C THR A 697 -23.16 -10.69 -5.88
N GLY A 698 -22.10 -10.65 -6.69
CA GLY A 698 -21.38 -9.45 -7.14
C GLY A 698 -20.53 -8.83 -6.04
N ARG A 699 -21.20 -8.53 -4.91
CA ARG A 699 -20.73 -7.84 -3.72
C ARG A 699 -19.27 -8.05 -3.38
N ILE A 700 -18.61 -6.90 -3.24
CA ILE A 700 -17.35 -6.79 -2.55
C ILE A 700 -17.56 -7.20 -1.08
N ASN A 701 -16.82 -8.22 -0.64
CA ASN A 701 -16.59 -8.51 0.77
C ASN A 701 -17.83 -8.67 1.70
N PRO A 702 -18.87 -9.47 1.36
CA PRO A 702 -19.89 -9.87 2.34
C PRO A 702 -19.44 -11.07 3.21
N ALA A 703 -18.45 -11.84 2.73
CA ALA A 703 -17.92 -13.05 3.35
C ALA A 703 -16.51 -13.36 2.80
N PHE A 704 -15.60 -12.37 2.83
CA PHE A 704 -14.25 -12.49 2.28
C PHE A 704 -13.51 -13.70 2.86
N SER A 705 -12.95 -14.51 1.97
CA SER A 705 -11.99 -15.58 2.25
C SER A 705 -10.98 -15.62 1.11
N PHE A 706 -9.74 -16.03 1.41
CA PHE A 706 -8.75 -16.35 0.38
C PHE A 706 -9.19 -17.56 -0.47
N ASP A 707 -10.04 -18.44 0.08
CA ASP A 707 -10.66 -19.56 -0.66
C ASP A 707 -11.57 -19.09 -1.82
N ASN A 708 -11.95 -17.81 -1.82
CA ASN A 708 -12.71 -17.17 -2.88
C ASN A 708 -11.80 -16.60 -3.99
N PHE A 709 -10.55 -17.04 -4.13
CA PHE A 709 -9.62 -16.64 -5.19
C PHE A 709 -8.94 -17.87 -5.79
N LEU A 710 -8.01 -17.70 -6.74
CA LEU A 710 -7.23 -18.85 -7.19
C LEU A 710 -6.49 -19.47 -5.98
N PRO A 711 -6.57 -20.80 -5.78
CA PRO A 711 -5.97 -21.44 -4.61
C PRO A 711 -4.45 -21.58 -4.76
N LEU A 712 -3.71 -21.80 -3.67
CA LEU A 712 -2.24 -21.82 -3.68
C LEU A 712 -1.64 -22.70 -4.79
N GLU A 713 -2.21 -23.88 -5.06
CA GLU A 713 -1.66 -24.79 -6.06
C GLU A 713 -1.70 -24.23 -7.49
N LYS A 714 -2.53 -23.21 -7.70
CA LYS A 714 -2.70 -22.49 -8.94
C LYS A 714 -1.66 -21.37 -9.12
N HIS A 715 -1.25 -20.68 -8.07
CA HIS A 715 -0.31 -19.56 -8.20
C HIS A 715 1.07 -19.98 -8.76
N PRO A 716 1.65 -19.23 -9.74
CA PRO A 716 3.00 -19.47 -10.25
C PRO A 716 4.03 -19.49 -9.13
N ARG A 717 4.77 -20.59 -9.03
CA ARG A 717 5.78 -20.79 -7.98
C ARG A 717 6.76 -21.89 -8.33
N GLU A 718 8.01 -21.73 -7.92
CA GLU A 718 9.05 -22.74 -8.10
C GLU A 718 10.10 -22.61 -6.98
N THR A 719 10.76 -23.72 -6.64
CA THR A 719 11.88 -23.80 -5.69
C THR A 719 13.04 -24.49 -6.38
N ASN A 720 14.25 -23.93 -6.27
CA ASN A 720 15.49 -24.47 -6.85
C ASN A 720 15.32 -24.92 -8.32
N PRO A 721 15.02 -23.99 -9.24
CA PRO A 721 14.64 -24.30 -10.61
C PRO A 721 15.71 -25.12 -11.34
N PRO A 722 15.35 -26.05 -12.25
CA PRO A 722 16.31 -26.82 -13.04
C PRO A 722 17.23 -25.96 -13.92
N ALA A 723 16.84 -24.72 -14.22
CA ALA A 723 17.65 -23.73 -14.91
C ALA A 723 18.87 -23.23 -14.09
N GLY A 724 18.89 -23.47 -12.77
CA GLY A 724 19.95 -23.05 -11.85
C GLY A 724 19.76 -21.65 -11.26
N TYR A 725 18.78 -20.87 -11.74
CA TYR A 725 18.54 -19.50 -11.31
C TYR A 725 17.10 -19.03 -11.57
N PHE A 726 16.69 -17.97 -10.86
CA PHE A 726 15.56 -17.12 -11.22
C PHE A 726 16.05 -15.75 -11.72
N ALA A 727 15.31 -15.17 -12.66
CA ALA A 727 15.53 -13.84 -13.20
C ALA A 727 14.17 -13.16 -13.39
N ASN A 728 14.00 -11.97 -12.81
CA ASN A 728 12.77 -11.19 -12.96
C ASN A 728 13.08 -9.68 -13.03
N TRP A 729 12.45 -8.99 -13.99
CA TRP A 729 12.37 -7.53 -14.14
C TRP A 729 10.90 -7.14 -14.37
N ASN A 730 10.05 -7.47 -13.41
CA ASN A 730 8.58 -7.46 -13.49
C ASN A 730 7.95 -8.36 -14.59
N ASN A 731 8.74 -8.91 -15.52
CA ASN A 731 8.30 -9.76 -16.63
C ASN A 731 7.39 -10.92 -16.22
N ALA A 732 6.79 -11.55 -17.23
CA ALA A 732 5.82 -12.61 -17.11
C ALA A 732 6.20 -13.69 -16.07
N GLN A 733 5.20 -14.11 -15.33
CA GLN A 733 5.31 -15.02 -14.19
C GLN A 733 5.71 -16.40 -14.72
N ALA A 734 4.89 -16.94 -15.62
CA ALA A 734 4.94 -18.29 -16.14
C ALA A 734 4.35 -18.34 -17.57
N PRO A 735 4.70 -19.33 -18.40
CA PRO A 735 4.07 -19.51 -19.70
C PRO A 735 2.55 -19.68 -19.56
N GLY A 736 1.80 -18.81 -20.23
CA GLY A 736 0.33 -18.75 -20.16
C GLY A 736 -0.24 -17.63 -19.27
N PHE A 737 0.57 -16.95 -18.44
CA PHE A 737 0.13 -15.74 -17.73
C PHE A 737 0.03 -14.57 -18.71
N TYR A 738 -1.16 -14.17 -19.11
CA TYR A 738 -1.28 -12.98 -19.96
C TYR A 738 -0.91 -11.72 -19.16
N ALA A 739 -0.44 -10.69 -19.85
CA ALA A 739 -0.29 -9.37 -19.23
C ALA A 739 -1.67 -8.84 -18.86
N ASN A 740 -1.85 -7.99 -17.84
CA ASN A 740 -3.15 -7.35 -17.64
C ASN A 740 -3.49 -6.37 -18.79
N ASP A 741 -4.77 -6.02 -18.92
CA ASP A 741 -5.35 -5.19 -19.99
C ASP A 741 -4.93 -3.71 -19.96
N ALA A 742 -4.28 -3.26 -18.89
CA ALA A 742 -3.59 -1.98 -18.77
C ALA A 742 -2.04 -2.08 -18.92
N GLN A 743 -1.50 -3.28 -19.19
CA GLN A 743 -0.06 -3.55 -19.31
C GLN A 743 0.32 -3.96 -20.73
N THR A 744 1.20 -3.19 -21.37
CA THR A 744 1.75 -3.45 -22.71
C THR A 744 3.24 -3.80 -22.69
N GLY A 745 3.93 -3.70 -21.55
CA GLY A 745 5.39 -3.85 -21.45
C GLY A 745 5.93 -5.27 -21.24
N TYR A 746 5.10 -6.31 -21.37
CA TYR A 746 5.50 -7.71 -21.14
C TYR A 746 5.51 -8.60 -22.39
N GLY A 747 5.23 -8.09 -23.58
CA GLY A 747 5.22 -8.89 -24.81
C GLY A 747 5.59 -8.09 -26.06
#